data_AF-F1KVW8-F1
#
_entry.id   AF-F1KVW8-F1
#
_cell.length_a   1.000
_cell.length_b   1.000
_cell.length_c   1.000
_cell.angle_alpha   90.00
_cell.angle_beta   90.00
_cell.angle_gamma   90.00
#
_symmetry.space_group_name_H-M   'P 1'
#
loop_
_entity.id
_entity.type
_entity.pdbx_description
1 polymer ?
#
loop_
_entity_poly.entity_id
_entity_poly.type
_entity_poly.pdbx_seq_one_letter_code
_entity_poly.pdbx_strand_id
1 'polypeptide(L)'
;MAQTNALQSQQQIHAEAFSQMRDWANKNDREKMEVERDLIRTEEKLKEVNAELDTLRDQNAKLLSRVEELESSHKEETVSAVEEVKREIDAKNKEHAEELLSLKQRYEKDLNDIREEKLTLEERLKVTNEQLVEQERVLNSIKEENVHLKEQLKACEGQQAQCKKELHSVLEAKRVIENELETMREEKAEMFQRVEALQNELSEASECKRSMQEQLSAVPSVNIEDVSKAHAELAALKEKLQAIEEKCAILEVSNTTLANDLESSKLAISEAERVRGELVTLVEQKHAESVAYHGQLQAFIAEKEKVAEILKGNMEKINGLEKEVASCMETRDKATRECQRLREHLLAVEETSTKEAVLAEERETELRKRVRELEAKTEATADTVIQSTNTYQQQISELSNEIDRLKEEKLEALERLHATEKMLVDAQKALSNLQIVLRDLGSDHEAQIALHEEEMRQLKAEMEKIKDELITLRNKEQSLILEKQVLEDSAVHLKEEISRKETVIDELEMQLDERAQATASSSSSTYHIDDQTLRQLFLSYFTAEKSKQPDIAMLLASVLGYPQEDVAKIHAANQAASRGWFGLGGPSRPVAQSSMSISEQFIRFLEKESISASTSHALPLEASDNKSTMRSSTVIPPSEHPSPDELRSLVDA
;
A
#
# COMPACT_ATOMS: atom_id res chain seq x y z
N MET A 1 50.75 116.85 4.18
CA MET A 1 49.69 116.33 5.09
C MET A 1 48.66 115.48 4.36
N ALA A 2 47.85 115.98 3.42
CA ALA A 2 46.88 115.12 2.71
C ALA A 2 47.53 113.93 1.98
N GLN A 3 48.57 114.19 1.18
CA GLN A 3 49.27 113.17 0.37
C GLN A 3 50.00 112.10 1.22
N THR A 4 50.48 112.47 2.42
CA THR A 4 51.09 111.54 3.38
C THR A 4 50.05 110.62 4.01
N ASN A 5 48.85 111.11 4.33
CA ASN A 5 47.77 110.28 4.89
C ASN A 5 47.25 109.27 3.85
N ALA A 6 47.15 109.66 2.57
CA ALA A 6 46.77 108.75 1.49
C ALA A 6 47.78 107.59 1.33
N LEU A 7 49.08 107.91 1.34
CA LEU A 7 50.15 106.89 1.26
C LEU A 7 50.14 105.96 2.48
N GLN A 8 49.93 106.50 3.68
CA GLN A 8 49.85 105.71 4.92
C GLN A 8 48.62 104.80 4.95
N SER A 9 47.46 105.29 4.50
CA SER A 9 46.25 104.48 4.34
C SER A 9 46.44 103.36 3.31
N GLN A 10 47.08 103.65 2.16
CA GLN A 10 47.39 102.63 1.15
C GLN A 10 48.38 101.58 1.71
N GLN A 11 49.39 101.98 2.48
CA GLN A 11 50.31 101.05 3.15
C GLN A 11 49.59 100.18 4.18
N GLN A 12 48.63 100.73 4.94
CA GLN A 12 47.82 99.96 5.88
C GLN A 12 46.92 98.95 5.16
N ILE A 13 46.22 99.35 4.09
CA ILE A 13 45.39 98.45 3.28
C ILE A 13 46.22 97.30 2.68
N HIS A 14 47.43 97.59 2.18
CA HIS A 14 48.35 96.54 1.71
C HIS A 14 48.81 95.63 2.86
N ALA A 15 49.11 96.16 4.04
CA ALA A 15 49.51 95.37 5.20
C ALA A 15 48.38 94.46 5.71
N GLU A 16 47.14 94.96 5.74
CA GLU A 16 45.95 94.19 6.10
C GLU A 16 45.67 93.10 5.05
N ALA A 17 45.77 93.41 3.76
CA ALA A 17 45.66 92.42 2.68
C ALA A 17 46.75 91.34 2.76
N PHE A 18 48.00 91.70 3.04
CA PHE A 18 49.08 90.73 3.26
C PHE A 18 48.89 89.90 4.55
N SER A 19 48.25 90.45 5.60
CA SER A 19 47.87 89.65 6.77
C SER A 19 46.77 88.65 6.39
N GLN A 20 45.66 89.09 5.79
CA GLN A 20 44.57 88.21 5.37
C GLN A 20 45.06 87.11 4.42
N MET A 21 45.96 87.43 3.48
CA MET A 21 46.55 86.47 2.56
C MET A 21 47.48 85.46 3.27
N ARG A 22 48.23 85.91 4.29
CA ARG A 22 49.03 85.03 5.17
C ARG A 22 48.14 84.15 6.05
N ASP A 23 47.07 84.70 6.61
CA ASP A 23 46.14 83.99 7.48
C ASP A 23 45.30 82.97 6.71
N TRP A 24 44.97 83.27 5.44
CA TRP A 24 44.40 82.34 4.48
C TRP A 24 45.38 81.22 4.09
N ALA A 25 46.64 81.54 3.79
CA ALA A 25 47.68 80.53 3.55
C ALA A 25 47.89 79.62 4.77
N ASN A 26 48.05 80.21 5.96
CA ASN A 26 48.14 79.50 7.25
C ASN A 26 46.88 78.66 7.56
N LYS A 27 45.71 79.01 7.01
CA LYS A 27 44.48 78.22 7.13
C LYS A 27 44.52 77.04 6.13
N ASN A 28 44.77 77.32 4.85
CA ASN A 28 44.88 76.32 3.79
C ASN A 28 45.95 75.25 4.13
N ASP A 29 47.11 75.65 4.66
CA ASP A 29 48.15 74.73 5.09
C ASP A 29 47.73 73.87 6.29
N ARG A 30 46.93 74.40 7.24
CA ARG A 30 46.36 73.62 8.34
C ARG A 30 45.32 72.62 7.83
N GLU A 31 44.42 73.04 6.94
CA GLU A 31 43.40 72.19 6.33
C GLU A 31 44.04 71.09 5.46
N LYS A 32 45.09 71.42 4.69
CA LYS A 32 45.92 70.44 3.98
C LYS A 32 46.57 69.44 4.95
N MET A 33 47.21 69.92 6.02
CA MET A 33 47.82 69.06 7.04
C MET A 33 46.77 68.24 7.83
N GLU A 34 45.48 68.62 7.81
CA GLU A 34 44.37 67.82 8.34
C GLU A 34 44.01 66.69 7.38
N VAL A 35 43.81 67.01 6.09
CA VAL A 35 43.53 66.02 5.03
C VAL A 35 44.67 65.01 4.90
N GLU A 36 45.93 65.43 4.99
CA GLU A 36 47.08 64.51 4.98
C GLU A 36 47.10 63.58 6.21
N ARG A 37 46.72 64.07 7.40
CA ARG A 37 46.57 63.24 8.61
C ARG A 37 45.42 62.24 8.48
N ASP A 38 44.29 62.63 7.92
CA ASP A 38 43.13 61.75 7.72
C ASP A 38 43.32 60.76 6.56
N LEU A 39 44.09 61.12 5.53
CA LEU A 39 44.54 60.18 4.50
C LEU A 39 45.42 59.08 5.12
N ILE A 40 46.43 59.45 5.93
CA ILE A 40 47.28 58.47 6.63
C ILE A 40 46.44 57.55 7.53
N ARG A 41 45.51 58.10 8.32
CA ARG A 41 44.61 57.31 9.18
C ARG A 41 43.69 56.36 8.40
N THR A 42 43.25 56.74 7.21
CA THR A 42 42.41 55.89 6.36
C THR A 42 43.22 54.83 5.63
N GLU A 43 44.45 55.13 5.21
CA GLU A 43 45.39 54.12 4.73
C GLU A 43 45.78 53.09 5.80
N GLU A 44 46.02 53.53 7.04
CA GLU A 44 46.34 52.65 8.17
C GLU A 44 45.19 51.67 8.44
N LYS A 45 43.95 52.18 8.53
CA LYS A 45 42.75 51.34 8.66
C LYS A 45 42.52 50.42 7.46
N LEU A 46 42.85 50.84 6.24
CA LEU A 46 42.72 50.00 5.05
C LEU A 46 43.78 48.89 5.03
N LYS A 47 44.98 49.13 5.58
CA LYS A 47 46.01 48.10 5.81
C LYS A 47 45.58 47.11 6.90
N GLU A 48 44.98 47.59 7.98
CA GLU A 48 44.41 46.78 9.08
C GLU A 48 43.28 45.87 8.57
N VAL A 49 42.26 46.43 7.91
CA VAL A 49 41.13 45.67 7.33
C VAL A 49 41.57 44.67 6.26
N ASN A 50 42.57 45.00 5.44
CA ASN A 50 43.12 44.01 4.49
C ASN A 50 43.84 42.86 5.21
N ALA A 51 44.58 43.14 6.29
CA ALA A 51 45.23 42.09 7.08
C ALA A 51 44.19 41.19 7.78
N GLU A 52 43.12 41.76 8.34
CA GLU A 52 41.98 40.98 8.87
C GLU A 52 41.37 40.10 7.77
N LEU A 53 41.08 40.67 6.61
CA LEU A 53 40.47 39.96 5.47
C LEU A 53 41.36 38.81 4.97
N ASP A 54 42.68 38.99 4.93
CA ASP A 54 43.61 37.91 4.61
C ASP A 54 43.67 36.84 5.71
N THR A 55 43.62 37.19 7.01
CA THR A 55 43.50 36.16 8.07
C THR A 55 42.17 35.40 7.98
N LEU A 56 41.08 36.03 7.57
CA LEU A 56 39.79 35.39 7.34
C LEU A 56 39.80 34.48 6.09
N ARG A 57 40.52 34.85 5.02
CA ARG A 57 40.79 33.95 3.88
C ARG A 57 41.54 32.70 4.34
N ASP A 58 42.58 32.90 5.14
CA ASP A 58 43.41 31.82 5.71
C ASP A 58 42.61 30.87 6.62
N GLN A 59 41.68 31.41 7.42
CA GLN A 59 40.76 30.63 8.24
C GLN A 59 39.74 29.86 7.38
N ASN A 60 39.14 30.51 6.38
CA ASN A 60 38.20 29.85 5.46
C ASN A 60 38.86 28.73 4.66
N ALA A 61 40.12 28.90 4.21
CA ALA A 61 40.86 27.84 3.53
C ALA A 61 41.12 26.62 4.45
N LYS A 62 41.46 26.85 5.72
CA LYS A 62 41.64 25.79 6.73
C LYS A 62 40.32 25.09 7.06
N LEU A 63 39.21 25.84 7.13
CA LEU A 63 37.87 25.26 7.31
C LEU A 63 37.44 24.42 6.11
N LEU A 64 37.69 24.88 4.88
CA LEU A 64 37.39 24.13 3.66
C LEU A 64 38.15 22.80 3.62
N SER A 65 39.47 22.84 3.85
CA SER A 65 40.30 21.63 3.94
C SER A 65 39.80 20.67 5.03
N ARG A 66 39.31 21.18 6.16
CA ARG A 66 38.76 20.34 7.24
C ARG A 66 37.38 19.76 6.92
N VAL A 67 36.57 20.44 6.10
CA VAL A 67 35.32 19.89 5.56
C VAL A 67 35.64 18.77 4.57
N GLU A 68 36.58 18.97 3.65
CA GLU A 68 37.01 17.93 2.68
C GLU A 68 37.56 16.68 3.38
N GLU A 69 38.37 16.83 4.45
CA GLU A 69 38.82 15.73 5.31
C GLU A 69 37.65 14.96 5.94
N LEU A 70 36.66 15.68 6.50
CA LEU A 70 35.51 15.09 7.17
C LEU A 70 34.55 14.40 6.19
N GLU A 71 34.31 14.99 5.01
CA GLU A 71 33.53 14.38 3.94
C GLU A 71 34.20 13.11 3.42
N SER A 72 35.53 13.11 3.23
CA SER A 72 36.28 11.92 2.84
C SER A 72 36.22 10.82 3.91
N SER A 73 36.42 11.17 5.18
CA SER A 73 36.35 10.23 6.31
C SER A 73 34.96 9.61 6.46
N HIS A 74 33.90 10.43 6.40
CA HIS A 74 32.52 9.96 6.49
C HIS A 74 32.13 9.11 5.27
N LYS A 75 32.66 9.41 4.08
CA LYS A 75 32.46 8.60 2.87
C LYS A 75 33.16 7.24 2.98
N GLU A 76 34.36 7.17 3.56
CA GLU A 76 35.06 5.91 3.80
C GLU A 76 34.34 5.06 4.86
N GLU A 77 33.92 5.66 5.96
CA GLU A 77 33.14 5.01 7.03
C GLU A 77 31.79 4.47 6.53
N THR A 78 31.03 5.27 5.79
CA THR A 78 29.75 4.83 5.20
C THR A 78 29.91 3.75 4.13
N VAL A 79 30.97 3.78 3.31
CA VAL A 79 31.29 2.68 2.38
C VAL A 79 31.65 1.41 3.14
N SER A 80 32.48 1.50 4.19
CA SER A 80 32.84 0.34 5.02
C SER A 80 31.62 -0.31 5.68
N ALA A 81 30.73 0.49 6.26
CA ALA A 81 29.48 0.00 6.88
C ALA A 81 28.53 -0.64 5.85
N VAL A 82 28.41 -0.06 4.64
CA VAL A 82 27.60 -0.64 3.55
C VAL A 82 28.19 -1.97 3.06
N GLU A 83 29.52 -2.09 2.97
CA GLU A 83 30.14 -3.38 2.65
C GLU A 83 29.96 -4.42 3.77
N GLU A 84 30.03 -4.03 5.03
CA GLU A 84 29.82 -4.93 6.17
C GLU A 84 28.39 -5.48 6.20
N VAL A 85 27.38 -4.61 6.14
CA VAL A 85 25.97 -5.02 6.04
C VAL A 85 25.72 -5.90 4.80
N LYS A 86 26.38 -5.61 3.67
CA LYS A 86 26.29 -6.47 2.48
C LYS A 86 26.88 -7.86 2.72
N ARG A 87 28.04 -7.97 3.38
CA ARG A 87 28.65 -9.27 3.74
C ARG A 87 27.75 -10.07 4.69
N GLU A 88 27.08 -9.41 5.65
CA GLU A 88 26.09 -10.07 6.52
C GLU A 88 24.88 -10.58 5.74
N ILE A 89 24.33 -9.78 4.82
CA ILE A 89 23.22 -10.18 3.94
C ILE A 89 23.62 -11.37 3.05
N ASP A 90 24.80 -11.31 2.42
CA ASP A 90 25.30 -12.41 1.56
C ASP A 90 25.54 -13.69 2.39
N ALA A 91 26.03 -13.58 3.63
CA ALA A 91 26.18 -14.70 4.55
C ALA A 91 24.82 -15.31 4.97
N LYS A 92 23.84 -14.48 5.36
CA LYS A 92 22.49 -14.95 5.73
C LYS A 92 21.72 -15.55 4.55
N ASN A 93 21.89 -15.02 3.34
CA ASN A 93 21.35 -15.60 2.13
C ASN A 93 21.93 -17.00 1.84
N LYS A 94 23.23 -17.20 2.10
CA LYS A 94 23.89 -18.50 1.97
C LYS A 94 23.40 -19.51 3.03
N GLU A 95 23.24 -19.07 4.27
CA GLU A 95 22.68 -19.86 5.38
C GLU A 95 21.27 -20.34 5.06
N HIS A 96 20.35 -19.42 4.70
CA HIS A 96 18.99 -19.78 4.28
C HIS A 96 18.95 -20.69 3.05
N ALA A 97 19.88 -20.55 2.09
CA ALA A 97 19.96 -21.43 0.93
C ALA A 97 20.41 -22.87 1.30
N GLU A 98 21.31 -23.01 2.26
CA GLU A 98 21.74 -24.31 2.81
C GLU A 98 20.63 -24.95 3.66
N GLU A 99 19.90 -24.17 4.45
CA GLU A 99 18.70 -24.62 5.17
C GLU A 99 17.61 -25.13 4.20
N LEU A 100 17.25 -24.34 3.18
CA LEU A 100 16.27 -24.71 2.15
C LEU A 100 16.68 -25.98 1.38
N LEU A 101 17.97 -26.16 1.10
CA LEU A 101 18.49 -27.38 0.48
C LEU A 101 18.33 -28.59 1.40
N SER A 102 18.65 -28.44 2.70
CA SER A 102 18.48 -29.52 3.69
C SER A 102 17.02 -29.90 3.90
N LEU A 103 16.11 -28.91 3.93
CA LEU A 103 14.68 -29.11 4.06
C LEU A 103 14.10 -29.80 2.81
N LYS A 104 14.55 -29.42 1.61
CA LYS A 104 14.19 -30.10 0.37
C LYS A 104 14.65 -31.56 0.38
N GLN A 105 15.90 -31.84 0.76
CA GLN A 105 16.43 -33.20 0.86
C GLN A 105 15.63 -34.06 1.86
N ARG A 106 15.19 -33.46 2.98
CA ARG A 106 14.33 -34.12 3.96
C ARG A 106 12.96 -34.48 3.35
N TYR A 107 12.26 -33.53 2.74
CA TYR A 107 10.98 -33.82 2.08
C TYR A 107 11.12 -34.83 0.93
N GLU A 108 12.22 -34.80 0.18
CA GLU A 108 12.50 -35.76 -0.89
C GLU A 108 12.77 -37.17 -0.35
N LYS A 109 13.38 -37.30 0.84
CA LYS A 109 13.46 -38.57 1.57
C LYS A 109 12.09 -39.00 2.08
N ASP A 110 11.37 -38.15 2.80
CA ASP A 110 10.07 -38.47 3.40
C ASP A 110 9.06 -38.92 2.31
N LEU A 111 9.09 -38.32 1.13
CA LEU A 111 8.31 -38.74 -0.05
C LEU A 111 8.72 -40.11 -0.62
N ASN A 112 9.98 -40.52 -0.48
CA ASN A 112 10.44 -41.84 -0.90
C ASN A 112 10.11 -42.91 0.14
N ASP A 113 10.30 -42.63 1.43
CA ASP A 113 9.86 -43.49 2.52
C ASP A 113 8.35 -43.82 2.40
N ILE A 114 7.51 -42.81 2.11
CA ILE A 114 6.06 -42.98 1.87
C ILE A 114 5.76 -43.80 0.60
N ARG A 115 6.58 -43.69 -0.46
CA ARG A 115 6.42 -44.50 -1.69
C ARG A 115 6.75 -45.97 -1.42
N GLU A 116 7.79 -46.25 -0.66
CA GLU A 116 8.16 -47.60 -0.26
C GLU A 116 7.09 -48.22 0.65
N GLU A 117 6.61 -47.50 1.67
CA GLU A 117 5.50 -47.95 2.52
C GLU A 117 4.27 -48.27 1.67
N LYS A 118 3.87 -47.37 0.76
CA LYS A 118 2.74 -47.60 -0.16
C LYS A 118 2.90 -48.90 -0.96
N LEU A 119 4.07 -49.15 -1.53
CA LEU A 119 4.33 -50.39 -2.30
C LEU A 119 4.21 -51.64 -1.41
N THR A 120 4.69 -51.60 -0.16
CA THR A 120 4.50 -52.72 0.77
C THR A 120 3.04 -52.94 1.16
N LEU A 121 2.25 -51.86 1.26
CA LEU A 121 0.80 -51.95 1.53
C LEU A 121 0.02 -52.48 0.32
N GLU A 122 0.38 -52.09 -0.90
CA GLU A 122 -0.22 -52.61 -2.14
C GLU A 122 0.03 -54.12 -2.30
N GLU A 123 1.26 -54.60 -2.06
CA GLU A 123 1.56 -56.04 -2.12
C GLU A 123 0.91 -56.82 -0.95
N ARG A 124 0.85 -56.26 0.27
CA ARG A 124 0.10 -56.86 1.40
C ARG A 124 -1.39 -56.97 1.10
N LEU A 125 -1.99 -55.96 0.47
CA LEU A 125 -3.40 -55.96 0.08
C LEU A 125 -3.67 -57.05 -0.97
N LYS A 126 -2.79 -57.16 -1.98
CA LYS A 126 -2.82 -58.23 -2.98
C LYS A 126 -2.78 -59.63 -2.34
N VAL A 127 -1.81 -59.90 -1.47
CA VAL A 127 -1.71 -61.19 -0.74
C VAL A 127 -2.95 -61.46 0.12
N THR A 128 -3.50 -60.44 0.79
CA THR A 128 -4.73 -60.58 1.58
C THR A 128 -5.94 -60.90 0.71
N ASN A 129 -6.03 -60.31 -0.48
CA ASN A 129 -7.09 -60.59 -1.45
C ASN A 129 -6.97 -61.99 -2.06
N GLU A 130 -5.75 -62.45 -2.37
CA GLU A 130 -5.47 -63.83 -2.80
C GLU A 130 -5.88 -64.86 -1.72
N GLN A 131 -5.61 -64.57 -0.45
CA GLN A 131 -6.06 -65.39 0.69
C GLN A 131 -7.59 -65.40 0.83
N LEU A 132 -8.26 -64.26 0.64
CA LEU A 132 -9.72 -64.18 0.69
C LEU A 132 -10.37 -65.04 -0.40
N VAL A 133 -9.84 -65.01 -1.63
CA VAL A 133 -10.35 -65.82 -2.75
C VAL A 133 -10.23 -67.32 -2.47
N GLU A 134 -9.11 -67.80 -1.90
CA GLU A 134 -9.01 -69.22 -1.53
C GLU A 134 -9.91 -69.57 -0.33
N GLN A 135 -10.12 -68.65 0.63
CA GLN A 135 -11.10 -68.86 1.70
C GLN A 135 -12.54 -68.97 1.15
N GLU A 136 -12.94 -68.14 0.19
CA GLU A 136 -14.23 -68.28 -0.49
C GLU A 136 -14.33 -69.61 -1.26
N ARG A 137 -13.25 -70.03 -1.92
CA ARG A 137 -13.18 -71.31 -2.65
C ARG A 137 -13.35 -72.51 -1.71
N VAL A 138 -12.64 -72.53 -0.59
CA VAL A 138 -12.76 -73.57 0.46
C VAL A 138 -14.14 -73.54 1.10
N LEU A 139 -14.69 -72.36 1.40
CA LEU A 139 -16.03 -72.19 1.96
C LEU A 139 -17.11 -72.74 1.01
N ASN A 140 -16.92 -72.61 -0.31
CA ASN A 140 -17.84 -73.18 -1.30
C ASN A 140 -17.71 -74.71 -1.42
N SER A 141 -16.49 -75.28 -1.39
CA SER A 141 -16.29 -76.75 -1.27
C SER A 141 -17.02 -77.32 -0.05
N ILE A 142 -16.87 -76.67 1.12
CA ILE A 142 -17.52 -77.08 2.36
C ILE A 142 -19.06 -76.98 2.26
N LYS A 143 -19.60 -76.00 1.53
CA LYS A 143 -21.06 -75.93 1.25
C LYS A 143 -21.53 -77.09 0.39
N GLU A 144 -20.80 -77.42 -0.68
CA GLU A 144 -21.12 -78.53 -1.58
C GLU A 144 -21.05 -79.89 -0.86
N GLU A 145 -20.01 -80.12 -0.07
CA GLU A 145 -19.90 -81.29 0.83
C GLU A 145 -21.06 -81.36 1.83
N ASN A 146 -21.46 -80.23 2.42
CA ASN A 146 -22.62 -80.17 3.33
C ASN A 146 -23.96 -80.44 2.64
N VAL A 147 -24.10 -80.11 1.36
CA VAL A 147 -25.28 -80.50 0.55
C VAL A 147 -25.25 -82.01 0.31
N HIS A 148 -24.11 -82.55 -0.14
CA HIS A 148 -24.00 -83.98 -0.42
C HIS A 148 -24.21 -84.85 0.82
N LEU A 149 -23.64 -84.48 1.98
CA LEU A 149 -23.85 -85.16 3.25
C LEU A 149 -25.33 -85.13 3.70
N LYS A 150 -26.07 -84.04 3.44
CA LYS A 150 -27.52 -83.97 3.71
C LYS A 150 -28.33 -84.88 2.80
N GLU A 151 -27.89 -85.11 1.57
CA GLU A 151 -28.53 -86.06 0.66
C GLU A 151 -28.22 -87.52 1.04
N GLN A 152 -26.97 -87.81 1.39
CA GLN A 152 -26.58 -89.11 1.94
C GLN A 152 -27.36 -89.44 3.22
N LEU A 153 -27.51 -88.47 4.13
CA LEU A 153 -28.30 -88.64 5.36
C LEU A 153 -29.76 -88.98 5.05
N LYS A 154 -30.43 -88.22 4.18
CA LYS A 154 -31.81 -88.51 3.75
C LYS A 154 -31.96 -89.89 3.10
N ALA A 155 -30.97 -90.31 2.29
CA ALA A 155 -30.97 -91.65 1.69
C ALA A 155 -30.85 -92.74 2.77
N CYS A 156 -29.96 -92.54 3.76
CA CYS A 156 -29.80 -93.45 4.90
C CYS A 156 -31.04 -93.49 5.81
N GLU A 157 -31.70 -92.36 6.04
CA GLU A 157 -32.99 -92.29 6.76
C GLU A 157 -34.09 -93.05 6.02
N GLY A 158 -34.16 -92.91 4.69
CA GLY A 158 -35.07 -93.66 3.83
C GLY A 158 -34.83 -95.17 3.88
N GLN A 159 -33.58 -95.61 3.79
CA GLN A 159 -33.19 -97.01 3.96
C GLN A 159 -33.53 -97.52 5.36
N GLN A 160 -33.25 -96.77 6.42
CA GLN A 160 -33.60 -97.15 7.79
C GLN A 160 -35.13 -97.28 7.97
N ALA A 161 -35.91 -96.39 7.36
CA ALA A 161 -37.37 -96.47 7.35
C ALA A 161 -37.90 -97.68 6.56
N GLN A 162 -37.22 -98.08 5.47
CA GLN A 162 -37.53 -99.31 4.75
C GLN A 162 -37.22 -100.55 5.58
N CYS A 163 -36.00 -100.69 6.13
CA CYS A 163 -35.64 -101.84 6.95
C CYS A 163 -36.51 -101.97 8.22
N LYS A 164 -36.99 -100.85 8.78
CA LYS A 164 -38.00 -100.86 9.87
C LYS A 164 -39.35 -101.46 9.42
N LYS A 165 -39.82 -101.18 8.20
CA LYS A 165 -41.04 -101.79 7.64
C LYS A 165 -40.85 -103.28 7.36
N GLU A 166 -39.72 -103.65 6.77
CA GLU A 166 -39.37 -105.05 6.49
C GLU A 166 -39.27 -105.87 7.77
N LEU A 167 -38.58 -105.36 8.80
CA LEU A 167 -38.51 -105.96 10.13
C LEU A 167 -39.91 -106.12 10.77
N HIS A 168 -40.78 -105.12 10.65
CA HIS A 168 -42.14 -105.21 11.17
C HIS A 168 -42.97 -106.28 10.42
N SER A 169 -42.83 -106.38 9.10
CA SER A 169 -43.46 -107.44 8.29
C SER A 169 -42.95 -108.84 8.67
N VAL A 170 -41.65 -108.99 8.96
CA VAL A 170 -41.07 -110.26 9.43
C VAL A 170 -41.54 -110.61 10.83
N LEU A 171 -41.70 -109.63 11.73
CA LEU A 171 -42.24 -109.84 13.07
C LEU A 171 -43.71 -110.27 13.05
N GLU A 172 -44.54 -109.70 12.16
CA GLU A 172 -45.94 -110.13 12.03
C GLU A 172 -46.05 -111.51 11.36
N ALA A 173 -45.23 -111.81 10.35
CA ALA A 173 -45.15 -113.16 9.78
C ALA A 173 -44.70 -114.19 10.83
N LYS A 174 -43.73 -113.85 11.68
CA LYS A 174 -43.35 -114.67 12.84
C LYS A 174 -44.52 -114.86 13.81
N ARG A 175 -45.30 -113.82 14.10
CA ARG A 175 -46.47 -113.88 14.99
C ARG A 175 -47.55 -114.82 14.45
N VAL A 176 -47.78 -114.84 13.13
CA VAL A 176 -48.68 -115.80 12.48
C VAL A 176 -48.17 -117.23 12.66
N ILE A 177 -46.90 -117.49 12.35
CA ILE A 177 -46.28 -118.83 12.52
C ILE A 177 -46.28 -119.29 13.99
N GLU A 178 -46.10 -118.38 14.94
CA GLU A 178 -46.18 -118.71 16.38
C GLU A 178 -47.61 -119.09 16.81
N ASN A 179 -48.64 -118.43 16.26
CA ASN A 179 -50.04 -118.83 16.49
C ASN A 179 -50.35 -120.19 15.83
N GLU A 180 -49.91 -120.41 14.59
CA GLU A 180 -50.08 -121.70 13.88
C GLU A 180 -49.40 -122.85 14.62
N LEU A 181 -48.21 -122.62 15.18
CA LEU A 181 -47.51 -123.60 16.02
C LEU A 181 -48.23 -123.88 17.33
N GLU A 182 -48.98 -122.92 17.89
CA GLU A 182 -49.79 -123.15 19.09
C GLU A 182 -51.05 -123.94 18.77
N THR A 183 -51.78 -123.64 17.68
CA THR A 183 -52.91 -124.47 17.26
C THR A 183 -52.47 -125.90 16.93
N MET A 184 -51.29 -126.09 16.31
CA MET A 184 -50.70 -127.43 16.11
C MET A 184 -50.28 -128.12 17.43
N ARG A 185 -50.07 -127.38 18.53
CA ARG A 185 -49.86 -127.97 19.87
C ARG A 185 -51.20 -128.37 20.51
N GLU A 186 -52.24 -127.57 20.35
CA GLU A 186 -53.59 -127.86 20.82
C GLU A 186 -54.16 -129.11 20.13
N GLU A 187 -54.13 -129.17 18.79
CA GLU A 187 -54.49 -130.37 18.01
C GLU A 187 -53.70 -131.62 18.45
N LYS A 188 -52.40 -131.45 18.70
CA LYS A 188 -51.54 -132.55 19.20
C LYS A 188 -51.93 -132.98 20.60
N ALA A 189 -52.36 -132.08 21.47
CA ALA A 189 -52.83 -132.40 22.83
C ALA A 189 -54.17 -133.15 22.78
N GLU A 190 -55.12 -132.74 21.94
CA GLU A 190 -56.37 -133.49 21.69
C GLU A 190 -56.08 -134.88 21.14
N MET A 191 -55.13 -135.01 20.20
CA MET A 191 -54.70 -136.31 19.67
C MET A 191 -54.05 -137.20 20.74
N PHE A 192 -53.32 -136.63 21.72
CA PHE A 192 -52.82 -137.39 22.86
C PHE A 192 -53.95 -137.88 23.78
N GLN A 193 -54.92 -137.03 24.10
CA GLN A 193 -56.11 -137.44 24.87
C GLN A 193 -56.93 -138.52 24.13
N ARG A 194 -56.97 -138.46 22.79
CA ARG A 194 -57.61 -139.48 21.95
C ARG A 194 -56.89 -140.84 22.03
N VAL A 195 -55.56 -140.84 22.10
CA VAL A 195 -54.75 -142.05 22.30
C VAL A 195 -54.92 -142.60 23.72
N GLU A 196 -54.93 -141.74 24.74
CA GLU A 196 -55.14 -142.13 26.14
C GLU A 196 -56.52 -142.79 26.35
N ALA A 197 -57.58 -142.25 25.73
CA ALA A 197 -58.91 -142.87 25.72
C ALA A 197 -58.89 -144.28 25.10
N LEU A 198 -58.24 -144.46 23.94
CA LEU A 198 -58.10 -145.76 23.28
C LEU A 198 -57.26 -146.77 24.09
N GLN A 199 -56.30 -146.30 24.90
CA GLN A 199 -55.53 -147.15 25.81
C GLN A 199 -56.37 -147.65 26.99
N ASN A 200 -57.32 -146.85 27.48
CA ASN A 200 -58.26 -147.27 28.51
C ASN A 200 -59.28 -148.30 27.96
N GLU A 201 -59.84 -148.09 26.77
CA GLU A 201 -60.69 -149.09 26.09
C GLU A 201 -59.95 -150.43 25.86
N LEU A 202 -58.65 -150.37 25.54
CA LEU A 202 -57.81 -151.57 25.38
C LEU A 202 -57.54 -152.29 26.72
N SER A 203 -57.51 -151.56 27.84
CA SER A 203 -57.38 -152.14 29.19
C SER A 203 -58.64 -152.95 29.56
N GLU A 204 -59.82 -152.37 29.36
CA GLU A 204 -61.11 -153.03 29.65
C GLU A 204 -61.33 -154.28 28.77
N ALA A 205 -60.88 -154.24 27.52
CA ALA A 205 -60.88 -155.41 26.63
C ALA A 205 -59.96 -156.56 27.09
N SER A 206 -58.97 -156.29 27.96
CA SER A 206 -57.96 -157.28 28.37
C SER A 206 -58.44 -158.25 29.45
N GLU A 207 -59.37 -157.84 30.33
CA GLU A 207 -59.83 -158.68 31.45
C GLU A 207 -60.78 -159.79 30.98
N CYS A 208 -61.61 -159.53 29.97
CA CYS A 208 -62.54 -160.50 29.40
C CYS A 208 -61.83 -161.75 28.82
N LYS A 209 -60.57 -161.61 28.40
CA LYS A 209 -59.79 -162.69 27.76
C LYS A 209 -59.17 -163.70 28.72
N ARG A 210 -59.12 -163.43 30.04
CA ARG A 210 -58.50 -164.32 31.04
C ARG A 210 -59.42 -165.46 31.53
N SER A 211 -60.63 -165.57 30.97
CA SER A 211 -61.71 -166.43 31.48
C SER A 211 -61.55 -167.94 31.20
N MET A 212 -61.13 -168.36 30.00
CA MET A 212 -61.12 -169.79 29.61
C MET A 212 -59.99 -170.19 28.66
N GLN A 213 -58.96 -170.87 29.18
CA GLN A 213 -58.24 -171.95 28.48
C GLN A 213 -57.53 -172.82 29.55
N GLU A 214 -58.22 -173.85 30.03
CA GLU A 214 -57.85 -174.71 31.18
C GLU A 214 -57.62 -176.16 30.71
N GLN A 215 -56.74 -176.94 31.40
CA GLN A 215 -56.97 -178.36 31.72
C GLN A 215 -55.86 -179.05 32.55
N LEU A 216 -56.23 -179.46 33.79
CA LEU A 216 -55.95 -180.76 34.49
C LEU A 216 -54.48 -181.24 34.75
N SER A 217 -54.17 -182.08 35.77
CA SER A 217 -55.01 -182.84 36.75
C SER A 217 -54.29 -183.26 38.06
N ALA A 218 -55.06 -183.32 39.17
CA ALA A 218 -54.97 -184.19 40.39
C ALA A 218 -53.72 -184.14 41.35
N VAL A 219 -53.73 -183.98 42.70
CA VAL A 219 -54.66 -184.30 43.85
C VAL A 219 -54.47 -185.73 44.43
N PRO A 220 -54.41 -186.04 45.77
CA PRO A 220 -54.18 -185.24 47.01
C PRO A 220 -53.39 -185.93 48.20
N SER A 221 -53.34 -185.27 49.39
CA SER A 221 -53.43 -185.86 50.78
C SER A 221 -52.20 -186.60 51.39
N VAL A 222 -51.98 -186.78 52.73
CA VAL A 222 -52.58 -186.27 54.00
C VAL A 222 -51.57 -186.34 55.19
N ASN A 223 -51.98 -185.96 56.41
CA ASN A 223 -51.22 -185.57 57.63
C ASN A 223 -50.89 -186.70 58.69
N ILE A 224 -50.07 -186.36 59.72
CA ILE A 224 -49.94 -186.95 61.11
C ILE A 224 -48.78 -187.95 61.50
N GLU A 225 -47.89 -187.44 62.39
CA GLU A 225 -47.21 -187.92 63.64
C GLU A 225 -46.82 -189.40 64.00
N ASP A 226 -45.53 -189.56 64.40
CA ASP A 226 -44.92 -190.20 65.60
C ASP A 226 -44.76 -191.72 65.98
N VAL A 227 -43.48 -192.05 66.37
CA VAL A 227 -42.99 -192.89 67.52
C VAL A 227 -42.85 -194.44 67.45
N SER A 228 -41.63 -194.87 67.04
CA SER A 228 -40.68 -195.80 67.73
C SER A 228 -40.76 -197.36 67.74
N LYS A 229 -39.63 -197.96 67.30
CA LYS A 229 -38.75 -199.00 67.94
C LYS A 229 -39.09 -200.52 67.98
N ALA A 230 -38.04 -201.32 67.71
CA ALA A 230 -37.85 -202.79 67.93
C ALA A 230 -38.57 -203.75 66.94
N HIS A 231 -38.10 -204.98 66.64
CA HIS A 231 -36.88 -205.70 67.06
C HIS A 231 -36.36 -206.71 65.98
N ALA A 232 -35.32 -207.48 66.30
CA ALA A 232 -34.65 -208.49 65.45
C ALA A 232 -35.44 -209.85 65.38
N GLU A 233 -35.05 -210.94 64.70
CA GLU A 233 -33.81 -211.33 63.99
C GLU A 233 -34.05 -212.54 63.04
N LEU A 234 -32.99 -213.02 62.36
CA LEU A 234 -32.82 -214.25 61.54
C LEU A 234 -32.95 -214.15 60.00
N ALA A 235 -31.99 -214.64 59.19
CA ALA A 235 -30.52 -214.63 59.27
C ALA A 235 -29.90 -215.18 57.96
N ALA A 236 -28.76 -214.60 57.56
CA ALA A 236 -27.58 -215.29 57.01
C ALA A 236 -27.77 -216.53 56.09
N LEU A 237 -28.46 -216.38 54.95
CA LEU A 237 -28.10 -217.11 53.71
C LEU A 237 -28.41 -216.37 52.39
N LYS A 238 -28.83 -215.09 52.46
CA LYS A 238 -29.03 -214.20 51.30
C LYS A 238 -27.81 -213.30 51.00
N GLU A 239 -26.80 -213.38 51.86
CA GLU A 239 -25.61 -212.53 51.98
C GLU A 239 -24.75 -212.39 50.70
N LYS A 240 -24.83 -213.36 49.79
CA LYS A 240 -24.03 -213.38 48.54
C LYS A 240 -24.73 -212.78 47.32
N LEU A 241 -25.99 -212.35 47.43
CA LEU A 241 -26.68 -211.56 46.41
C LEU A 241 -26.52 -210.06 46.67
N GLN A 242 -26.70 -209.69 47.94
CA GLN A 242 -26.72 -208.31 48.44
C GLN A 242 -25.44 -207.52 48.09
N ALA A 243 -24.26 -208.15 48.12
CA ALA A 243 -22.98 -207.50 47.81
C ALA A 243 -22.81 -207.02 46.35
N ILE A 244 -23.70 -207.42 45.43
CA ILE A 244 -23.76 -206.88 44.06
C ILE A 244 -24.84 -205.79 43.97
N GLU A 245 -26.00 -206.01 44.60
CA GLU A 245 -27.11 -205.05 44.67
C GLU A 245 -26.66 -203.73 45.34
N GLU A 246 -25.90 -203.80 46.44
CA GLU A 246 -25.33 -202.63 47.13
C GLU A 246 -24.39 -201.81 46.23
N LYS A 247 -23.61 -202.46 45.36
CA LYS A 247 -22.72 -201.76 44.42
C LYS A 247 -23.48 -201.03 43.31
N CYS A 248 -24.58 -201.60 42.83
CA CYS A 248 -25.46 -200.90 41.89
C CYS A 248 -26.15 -199.72 42.56
N ALA A 249 -26.72 -199.91 43.75
CA ALA A 249 -27.41 -198.84 44.49
C ALA A 249 -26.49 -197.66 44.81
N ILE A 250 -25.24 -197.90 45.23
CA ILE A 250 -24.26 -196.83 45.49
C ILE A 250 -23.93 -196.04 44.21
N LEU A 251 -23.80 -196.70 43.06
CA LEU A 251 -23.55 -196.02 41.77
C LEU A 251 -24.78 -195.24 41.27
N GLU A 252 -25.99 -195.72 41.54
CA GLU A 252 -27.24 -195.06 41.16
C GLU A 252 -27.52 -193.82 42.03
N VAL A 253 -27.24 -193.90 43.34
CA VAL A 253 -27.20 -192.74 44.24
C VAL A 253 -26.11 -191.76 43.79
N SER A 254 -24.90 -192.23 43.44
CA SER A 254 -23.83 -191.34 42.97
C SER A 254 -24.14 -190.66 41.62
N ASN A 255 -24.86 -191.31 40.71
CA ASN A 255 -25.30 -190.69 39.45
C ASN A 255 -26.42 -189.66 39.69
N THR A 256 -27.35 -189.94 40.61
CA THR A 256 -28.44 -188.99 40.92
C THR A 256 -27.94 -187.77 41.71
N THR A 257 -26.96 -187.90 42.61
CA THR A 257 -26.30 -186.72 43.21
C THR A 257 -25.52 -185.93 42.16
N LEU A 258 -24.70 -186.58 41.33
CA LEU A 258 -23.96 -185.88 40.26
C LEU A 258 -24.87 -185.18 39.24
N ALA A 259 -26.05 -185.75 38.95
CA ALA A 259 -27.05 -185.10 38.09
C ALA A 259 -27.66 -183.85 38.75
N ASN A 260 -27.98 -183.93 40.05
CA ASN A 260 -28.49 -182.80 40.82
C ASN A 260 -27.44 -181.68 40.99
N ASP A 261 -26.18 -182.04 41.26
CA ASP A 261 -25.06 -181.11 41.37
C ASP A 261 -24.77 -180.44 40.03
N LEU A 262 -24.87 -181.18 38.92
CA LEU A 262 -24.75 -180.64 37.56
C LEU A 262 -25.88 -179.65 37.25
N GLU A 263 -27.13 -179.96 37.61
CA GLU A 263 -28.27 -179.06 37.38
C GLU A 263 -28.21 -177.80 38.27
N SER A 264 -27.81 -177.97 39.54
CA SER A 264 -27.52 -176.86 40.45
C SER A 264 -26.42 -175.95 39.91
N SER A 265 -25.34 -176.54 39.37
CA SER A 265 -24.25 -175.80 38.72
C SER A 265 -24.72 -175.06 37.47
N LYS A 266 -25.55 -175.65 36.60
CA LYS A 266 -26.16 -174.95 35.45
C LYS A 266 -27.00 -173.75 35.90
N LEU A 267 -27.83 -173.91 36.93
CA LEU A 267 -28.66 -172.82 37.46
C LEU A 267 -27.79 -171.69 38.04
N ALA A 268 -26.73 -172.03 38.78
CA ALA A 268 -25.76 -171.05 39.28
C ALA A 268 -24.99 -170.34 38.15
N ILE A 269 -24.65 -171.04 37.07
CA ILE A 269 -24.02 -170.45 35.87
C ILE A 269 -25.00 -169.50 35.16
N SER A 270 -26.24 -169.93 34.93
CA SER A 270 -27.29 -169.11 34.29
C SER A 270 -27.57 -167.83 35.08
N GLU A 271 -27.65 -167.92 36.40
CA GLU A 271 -27.80 -166.76 37.28
C GLU A 271 -26.56 -165.84 37.28
N ALA A 272 -25.35 -166.42 37.26
CA ALA A 272 -24.11 -165.65 37.10
C ALA A 272 -24.02 -164.97 35.73
N GLU A 273 -24.54 -165.57 34.66
CA GLU A 273 -24.63 -164.96 33.34
C GLU A 273 -25.67 -163.83 33.28
N ARG A 274 -26.82 -163.99 33.96
CA ARG A 274 -27.81 -162.92 34.14
C ARG A 274 -27.20 -161.71 34.86
N VAL A 275 -26.58 -161.94 36.01
CA VAL A 275 -25.92 -160.88 36.81
C VAL A 275 -24.74 -160.26 36.04
N ARG A 276 -23.99 -161.03 35.24
CA ARG A 276 -22.96 -160.50 34.34
C ARG A 276 -23.56 -159.60 33.26
N GLY A 277 -24.71 -159.96 32.69
CA GLY A 277 -25.44 -159.12 31.73
C GLY A 277 -25.88 -157.80 32.32
N GLU A 278 -26.47 -157.82 33.52
CA GLU A 278 -26.91 -156.63 34.26
C GLU A 278 -25.74 -155.73 34.69
N LEU A 279 -24.58 -156.32 35.03
CA LEU A 279 -23.37 -155.55 35.31
C LEU A 279 -22.79 -154.90 34.05
N VAL A 280 -22.83 -155.58 32.89
CA VAL A 280 -22.39 -155.01 31.61
C VAL A 280 -23.26 -153.82 31.21
N THR A 281 -24.59 -153.96 31.22
CA THR A 281 -25.48 -152.85 30.85
C THR A 281 -25.38 -151.67 31.81
N LEU A 282 -25.17 -151.91 33.11
CA LEU A 282 -24.90 -150.85 34.09
C LEU A 282 -23.55 -150.15 33.82
N VAL A 283 -22.50 -150.88 33.45
CA VAL A 283 -21.20 -150.29 33.08
C VAL A 283 -21.29 -149.50 31.78
N GLU A 284 -22.01 -149.99 30.77
CA GLU A 284 -22.27 -149.27 29.52
C GLU A 284 -23.08 -147.99 29.77
N GLN A 285 -24.13 -148.05 30.60
CA GLN A 285 -24.89 -146.87 31.01
C GLN A 285 -24.00 -145.85 31.74
N LYS A 286 -23.20 -146.27 32.72
CA LYS A 286 -22.32 -145.36 33.48
C LYS A 286 -21.18 -144.81 32.63
N HIS A 287 -20.72 -145.54 31.62
CA HIS A 287 -19.78 -145.02 30.64
C HIS A 287 -20.45 -143.96 29.74
N ALA A 288 -21.66 -144.21 29.24
CA ALA A 288 -22.41 -143.24 28.44
C ALA A 288 -22.73 -141.95 29.22
N GLU A 289 -23.15 -142.07 30.49
CA GLU A 289 -23.31 -140.93 31.40
C GLU A 289 -21.99 -140.16 31.57
N SER A 290 -20.87 -140.87 31.81
CA SER A 290 -19.55 -140.24 31.98
C SER A 290 -19.06 -139.51 30.72
N VAL A 291 -19.29 -140.08 29.54
CA VAL A 291 -18.98 -139.45 28.25
C VAL A 291 -19.87 -138.22 28.02
N ALA A 292 -21.16 -138.28 28.35
CA ALA A 292 -22.06 -137.14 28.27
C ALA A 292 -21.64 -135.99 29.19
N TYR A 293 -21.27 -136.29 30.45
CA TYR A 293 -20.73 -135.27 31.37
C TYR A 293 -19.40 -134.69 30.90
N HIS A 294 -18.52 -135.49 30.30
CA HIS A 294 -17.26 -134.99 29.74
C HIS A 294 -17.52 -134.03 28.56
N GLY A 295 -18.44 -134.38 27.65
CA GLY A 295 -18.85 -133.51 26.55
C GLY A 295 -19.49 -132.19 27.03
N GLN A 296 -20.35 -132.25 28.05
CA GLN A 296 -20.92 -131.04 28.68
C GLN A 296 -19.83 -130.16 29.29
N LEU A 297 -18.88 -130.75 30.04
CA LEU A 297 -17.77 -130.01 30.64
C LEU A 297 -16.86 -129.37 29.58
N GLN A 298 -16.57 -130.07 28.48
CA GLN A 298 -15.77 -129.55 27.37
C GLN A 298 -16.48 -128.40 26.64
N ALA A 299 -17.79 -128.48 26.45
CA ALA A 299 -18.59 -127.37 25.92
C ALA A 299 -18.56 -126.15 26.86
N PHE A 300 -18.67 -126.37 28.17
CA PHE A 300 -18.62 -125.29 29.17
C PHE A 300 -17.23 -124.62 29.25
N ILE A 301 -16.16 -125.38 29.02
CA ILE A 301 -14.79 -124.84 28.89
C ILE A 301 -14.69 -123.96 27.63
N ALA A 302 -15.14 -124.45 26.48
CA ALA A 302 -15.11 -123.69 25.23
C ALA A 302 -15.97 -122.40 25.29
N GLU A 303 -17.12 -122.43 25.97
CA GLU A 303 -17.93 -121.24 26.23
C GLU A 303 -17.20 -120.24 27.15
N LYS A 304 -16.59 -120.72 28.24
CA LYS A 304 -15.77 -119.89 29.14
C LYS A 304 -14.59 -119.24 28.42
N GLU A 305 -13.90 -119.97 27.54
CA GLU A 305 -12.78 -119.45 26.74
C GLU A 305 -13.25 -118.37 25.77
N LYS A 306 -14.36 -118.60 25.06
CA LYS A 306 -15.01 -117.62 24.18
C LYS A 306 -15.45 -116.36 24.94
N VAL A 307 -16.01 -116.50 26.14
CA VAL A 307 -16.37 -115.37 27.01
C VAL A 307 -15.12 -114.60 27.46
N ALA A 308 -14.03 -115.29 27.81
CA ALA A 308 -12.77 -114.65 28.18
C ALA A 308 -12.14 -113.87 27.01
N GLU A 309 -12.22 -114.38 25.78
CA GLU A 309 -11.76 -113.68 24.57
C GLU A 309 -12.61 -112.43 24.28
N ILE A 310 -13.95 -112.53 24.40
CA ILE A 310 -14.87 -111.38 24.27
C ILE A 310 -14.56 -110.32 25.35
N LEU A 311 -14.33 -110.72 26.60
CA LEU A 311 -13.96 -109.81 27.68
C LEU A 311 -12.61 -109.13 27.42
N LYS A 312 -11.60 -109.87 26.93
CA LYS A 312 -10.30 -109.31 26.52
C LYS A 312 -10.45 -108.29 25.41
N GLY A 313 -11.17 -108.63 24.34
CA GLY A 313 -11.43 -107.70 23.22
C GLY A 313 -12.23 -106.46 23.62
N ASN A 314 -13.10 -106.57 24.63
CA ASN A 314 -13.79 -105.42 25.20
C ASN A 314 -12.88 -104.57 26.11
N MET A 315 -11.99 -105.20 26.89
CA MET A 315 -10.97 -104.49 27.67
C MET A 315 -10.02 -103.69 26.76
N GLU A 316 -9.61 -104.28 25.63
CA GLU A 316 -8.78 -103.62 24.61
C GLU A 316 -9.50 -102.42 23.96
N LYS A 317 -10.81 -102.53 23.68
CA LYS A 317 -11.63 -101.40 23.20
C LYS A 317 -11.78 -100.29 24.24
N ILE A 318 -12.01 -100.63 25.51
CA ILE A 318 -12.10 -99.65 26.61
C ILE A 318 -10.78 -98.88 26.73
N ASN A 319 -9.64 -99.59 26.78
CA ASN A 319 -8.30 -98.98 26.81
C ASN A 319 -7.99 -98.11 25.57
N GLY A 320 -8.65 -98.37 24.43
CA GLY A 320 -8.60 -97.52 23.23
C GLY A 320 -9.40 -96.24 23.40
N LEU A 321 -10.68 -96.37 23.76
CA LEU A 321 -11.61 -95.26 23.99
C LEU A 321 -11.12 -94.32 25.11
N GLU A 322 -10.53 -94.85 26.18
CA GLU A 322 -9.94 -94.03 27.26
C GLU A 322 -8.79 -93.14 26.74
N LYS A 323 -7.96 -93.64 25.81
CA LYS A 323 -6.89 -92.85 25.18
C LYS A 323 -7.42 -91.81 24.21
N GLU A 324 -8.46 -92.15 23.45
CA GLU A 324 -9.15 -91.20 22.57
C GLU A 324 -9.81 -90.09 23.37
N VAL A 325 -10.52 -90.40 24.46
CA VAL A 325 -11.10 -89.43 25.39
C VAL A 325 -10.02 -88.54 26.02
N ALA A 326 -8.90 -89.11 26.48
CA ALA A 326 -7.80 -88.33 27.03
C ALA A 326 -7.18 -87.36 26.00
N SER A 327 -6.98 -87.81 24.76
CA SER A 327 -6.49 -86.99 23.65
C SER A 327 -7.48 -85.86 23.27
N CYS A 328 -8.77 -86.18 23.21
CA CYS A 328 -9.84 -85.21 22.99
C CYS A 328 -9.94 -84.17 24.13
N MET A 329 -9.70 -84.57 25.39
CA MET A 329 -9.63 -83.64 26.52
C MET A 329 -8.38 -82.75 26.45
N GLU A 330 -7.20 -83.30 26.13
CA GLU A 330 -5.97 -82.50 26.03
C GLU A 330 -6.04 -81.48 24.88
N THR A 331 -6.58 -81.87 23.73
CA THR A 331 -6.81 -80.98 22.57
C THR A 331 -7.86 -79.92 22.85
N ARG A 332 -8.99 -80.29 23.49
CA ARG A 332 -9.98 -79.32 23.99
C ARG A 332 -9.32 -78.30 24.92
N ASP A 333 -8.55 -78.74 25.91
CA ASP A 333 -7.98 -77.84 26.92
C ASP A 333 -6.86 -76.95 26.34
N LYS A 334 -6.13 -77.42 25.32
CA LYS A 334 -5.24 -76.58 24.50
C LYS A 334 -6.03 -75.50 23.77
N ALA A 335 -7.12 -75.87 23.09
CA ALA A 335 -7.98 -74.92 22.39
C ALA A 335 -8.65 -73.91 23.36
N THR A 336 -9.10 -74.34 24.53
CA THR A 336 -9.68 -73.44 25.55
C THR A 336 -8.66 -72.41 26.05
N ARG A 337 -7.42 -72.85 26.35
CA ARG A 337 -6.33 -71.92 26.75
C ARG A 337 -5.98 -70.94 25.63
N GLU A 338 -5.94 -71.39 24.38
CA GLU A 338 -5.65 -70.51 23.24
C GLU A 338 -6.78 -69.52 22.97
N CYS A 339 -8.05 -69.95 23.02
CA CYS A 339 -9.20 -69.05 22.93
C CYS A 339 -9.20 -67.99 24.05
N GLN A 340 -8.78 -68.35 25.27
CA GLN A 340 -8.64 -67.39 26.36
C GLN A 340 -7.46 -66.43 26.13
N ARG A 341 -6.29 -66.93 25.72
CA ARG A 341 -5.12 -66.10 25.36
C ARG A 341 -5.45 -65.10 24.25
N LEU A 342 -6.18 -65.54 23.22
CA LEU A 342 -6.62 -64.68 22.11
C LEU A 342 -7.66 -63.66 22.56
N ARG A 343 -8.58 -64.01 23.47
CA ARG A 343 -9.56 -63.08 24.05
C ARG A 343 -8.89 -62.02 24.91
N GLU A 344 -7.93 -62.41 25.76
CA GLU A 344 -7.16 -61.50 26.59
C GLU A 344 -6.29 -60.56 25.74
N HIS A 345 -5.67 -61.07 24.67
CA HIS A 345 -4.93 -60.27 23.70
C HIS A 345 -5.82 -59.29 22.91
N LEU A 346 -6.99 -59.73 22.41
CA LEU A 346 -7.94 -58.85 21.73
C LEU A 346 -8.43 -57.74 22.65
N LEU A 347 -8.80 -58.06 23.89
CA LEU A 347 -9.25 -57.08 24.88
C LEU A 347 -8.14 -56.06 25.21
N ALA A 348 -6.88 -56.51 25.34
CA ALA A 348 -5.74 -55.60 25.52
C ALA A 348 -5.48 -54.70 24.30
N VAL A 349 -5.63 -55.22 23.08
CA VAL A 349 -5.53 -54.42 21.84
C VAL A 349 -6.67 -53.40 21.74
N GLU A 350 -7.90 -53.78 22.06
CA GLU A 350 -9.06 -52.88 22.12
C GLU A 350 -8.89 -51.80 23.20
N GLU A 351 -8.40 -52.16 24.40
CA GLU A 351 -8.12 -51.20 25.48
C GLU A 351 -7.01 -50.21 25.09
N THR A 352 -5.91 -50.68 24.50
CA THR A 352 -4.84 -49.78 24.01
C THR A 352 -5.31 -48.88 22.87
N SER A 353 -6.04 -49.43 21.88
CA SER A 353 -6.54 -48.66 20.75
C SER A 353 -7.57 -47.61 21.14
N THR A 354 -8.53 -47.95 22.03
CA THR A 354 -9.51 -46.97 22.54
C THR A 354 -8.84 -45.89 23.39
N LYS A 355 -7.84 -46.25 24.20
CA LYS A 355 -7.04 -45.29 24.99
C LYS A 355 -6.21 -44.36 24.11
N GLU A 356 -5.60 -44.87 23.03
CA GLU A 356 -4.87 -44.05 22.06
C GLU A 356 -5.80 -43.13 21.27
N ALA A 357 -7.01 -43.59 20.92
CA ALA A 357 -8.02 -42.76 20.27
C ALA A 357 -8.47 -41.58 21.16
N VAL A 358 -8.74 -41.83 22.45
CA VAL A 358 -9.08 -40.75 23.42
C VAL A 358 -7.91 -39.77 23.56
N LEU A 359 -6.66 -40.25 23.70
CA LEU A 359 -5.48 -39.39 23.77
C LEU A 359 -5.23 -38.61 22.46
N ALA A 360 -5.70 -39.10 21.31
CA ALA A 360 -5.67 -38.37 20.05
C ALA A 360 -6.76 -37.27 20.02
N GLU A 361 -7.98 -37.55 20.48
CA GLU A 361 -9.08 -36.57 20.58
C GLU A 361 -8.75 -35.45 21.58
N GLU A 362 -8.14 -35.75 22.73
CA GLU A 362 -7.66 -34.75 23.70
C GLU A 362 -6.62 -33.81 23.06
N ARG A 363 -5.66 -34.35 22.29
CA ARG A 363 -4.67 -33.55 21.55
C ARG A 363 -5.32 -32.73 20.45
N GLU A 364 -6.26 -33.29 19.70
CA GLU A 364 -6.95 -32.59 18.63
C GLU A 364 -7.81 -31.44 19.18
N THR A 365 -8.53 -31.66 20.28
CA THR A 365 -9.36 -30.64 20.92
C THR A 365 -8.51 -29.52 21.55
N GLU A 366 -7.34 -29.83 22.12
CA GLU A 366 -6.38 -28.81 22.57
C GLU A 366 -5.79 -28.02 21.38
N LEU A 367 -5.41 -28.68 20.28
CA LEU A 367 -4.94 -27.99 19.06
C LEU A 367 -6.05 -27.11 18.45
N ARG A 368 -7.29 -27.60 18.34
CA ARG A 368 -8.48 -26.82 17.92
C ARG A 368 -8.80 -25.66 18.86
N LYS A 369 -8.42 -25.73 20.14
CA LYS A 369 -8.50 -24.59 21.08
C LYS A 369 -7.35 -23.60 20.82
N ARG A 370 -6.14 -24.10 20.62
CA ARG A 370 -4.94 -23.30 20.33
C ARG A 370 -5.04 -22.51 19.03
N VAL A 371 -5.62 -23.11 17.99
CA VAL A 371 -5.93 -22.45 16.71
C VAL A 371 -6.89 -21.28 16.94
N ARG A 372 -8.04 -21.48 17.61
CA ARG A 372 -8.99 -20.39 17.93
C ARG A 372 -8.39 -19.29 18.80
N GLU A 373 -7.50 -19.63 19.74
CA GLU A 373 -6.73 -18.65 20.52
C GLU A 373 -5.75 -17.81 19.68
N LEU A 374 -5.28 -18.33 18.54
CA LEU A 374 -4.41 -17.63 17.60
C LEU A 374 -5.20 -16.85 16.55
N GLU A 375 -6.32 -17.40 16.06
CA GLU A 375 -7.26 -16.73 15.16
C GLU A 375 -7.80 -15.45 15.81
N ALA A 376 -8.36 -15.53 17.02
CA ALA A 376 -8.88 -14.37 17.75
C ALA A 376 -7.81 -13.32 18.10
N LYS A 377 -6.55 -13.74 18.30
CA LYS A 377 -5.42 -12.79 18.45
C LYS A 377 -5.04 -12.13 17.14
N THR A 378 -5.12 -12.86 16.03
CA THR A 378 -4.83 -12.34 14.70
C THR A 378 -5.89 -11.33 14.28
N GLU A 379 -7.17 -11.63 14.54
CA GLU A 379 -8.31 -10.72 14.36
C GLU A 379 -8.15 -9.45 15.20
N ALA A 380 -7.94 -9.56 16.52
CA ALA A 380 -7.72 -8.39 17.39
C ALA A 380 -6.46 -7.57 17.00
N THR A 381 -5.43 -8.22 16.46
CA THR A 381 -4.23 -7.53 15.93
C THR A 381 -4.55 -6.82 14.61
N ALA A 382 -5.33 -7.43 13.72
CA ALA A 382 -5.80 -6.81 12.48
C ALA A 382 -6.69 -5.60 12.75
N ASP A 383 -7.64 -5.69 13.68
CA ASP A 383 -8.45 -4.56 14.15
C ASP A 383 -7.58 -3.42 14.71
N THR A 384 -6.57 -3.76 15.53
CA THR A 384 -5.63 -2.76 16.07
C THR A 384 -4.82 -2.09 14.95
N VAL A 385 -4.36 -2.86 13.96
CA VAL A 385 -3.67 -2.33 12.78
C VAL A 385 -4.61 -1.43 11.98
N ILE A 386 -5.84 -1.84 11.68
CA ILE A 386 -6.83 -1.05 10.95
C ILE A 386 -7.15 0.26 11.70
N GLN A 387 -7.35 0.22 13.01
CA GLN A 387 -7.58 1.42 13.83
C GLN A 387 -6.36 2.37 13.82
N SER A 388 -5.15 1.83 13.91
CA SER A 388 -3.92 2.64 13.80
C SER A 388 -3.73 3.22 12.39
N THR A 389 -3.99 2.46 11.33
CA THR A 389 -3.93 2.93 9.95
C THR A 389 -4.96 4.03 9.71
N ASN A 390 -6.19 3.89 10.18
CA ASN A 390 -7.23 4.90 10.05
C ASN A 390 -6.88 6.20 10.80
N THR A 391 -6.30 6.10 11.99
CA THR A 391 -5.86 7.30 12.75
C THR A 391 -4.63 7.97 12.15
N TYR A 392 -3.66 7.22 11.61
CA TYR A 392 -2.58 7.81 10.82
C TYR A 392 -3.10 8.44 9.52
N GLN A 393 -4.05 7.82 8.83
CA GLN A 393 -4.66 8.37 7.61
C GLN A 393 -5.43 9.67 7.89
N GLN A 394 -6.11 9.76 9.05
CA GLN A 394 -6.71 11.01 9.52
C GLN A 394 -5.64 12.07 9.79
N GLN A 395 -4.57 11.75 10.52
CA GLN A 395 -3.47 12.70 10.80
C GLN A 395 -2.78 13.18 9.51
N ILE A 396 -2.60 12.31 8.51
CA ILE A 396 -2.06 12.67 7.19
C ILE A 396 -3.02 13.63 6.46
N SER A 397 -4.34 13.41 6.55
CA SER A 397 -5.36 14.30 6.00
C SER A 397 -5.33 15.68 6.67
N GLU A 398 -5.32 15.72 8.02
CA GLU A 398 -5.23 16.95 8.81
C GLU A 398 -3.95 17.74 8.50
N LEU A 399 -2.80 17.08 8.43
CA LEU A 399 -1.52 17.71 8.06
C LEU A 399 -1.50 18.16 6.60
N SER A 400 -2.11 17.44 5.66
CA SER A 400 -2.22 17.88 4.26
C SER A 400 -3.08 19.14 4.14
N ASN A 401 -4.23 19.18 4.83
CA ASN A 401 -5.11 20.34 4.86
C ASN A 401 -4.40 21.57 5.46
N GLU A 402 -3.63 21.40 6.54
CA GLU A 402 -2.84 22.50 7.12
C GLU A 402 -1.70 22.94 6.19
N ILE A 403 -1.03 22.02 5.50
CA ILE A 403 -0.02 22.33 4.48
C ILE A 403 -0.64 23.13 3.32
N ASP A 404 -1.84 22.79 2.87
CA ASP A 404 -2.53 23.53 1.80
C ASP A 404 -3.04 24.90 2.27
N ARG A 405 -3.56 25.00 3.50
CA ARG A 405 -3.89 26.26 4.17
C ARG A 405 -2.68 27.21 4.24
N LEU A 406 -1.51 26.69 4.64
CA LEU A 406 -0.26 27.44 4.71
C LEU A 406 0.30 27.84 3.32
N LYS A 407 0.02 27.07 2.26
CA LYS A 407 0.33 27.48 0.87
C LYS A 407 -0.53 28.66 0.44
N GLU A 408 -1.81 28.66 0.80
CA GLU A 408 -2.76 29.73 0.48
C GLU A 408 -2.39 31.02 1.23
N GLU A 409 -2.17 30.96 2.55
CA GLU A 409 -1.69 32.10 3.35
C GLU A 409 -0.37 32.68 2.82
N LYS A 410 0.56 31.82 2.39
CA LYS A 410 1.81 32.25 1.75
C LYS A 410 1.57 32.96 0.42
N LEU A 411 0.63 32.49 -0.39
CA LEU A 411 0.30 33.09 -1.68
C LEU A 411 -0.33 34.47 -1.48
N GLU A 412 -1.30 34.60 -0.58
CA GLU A 412 -1.86 35.91 -0.20
C GLU A 412 -0.78 36.87 0.32
N ALA A 413 0.16 36.38 1.16
CA ALA A 413 1.25 37.19 1.70
C ALA A 413 2.19 37.70 0.60
N LEU A 414 2.46 36.90 -0.43
CA LEU A 414 3.24 37.30 -1.61
C LEU A 414 2.48 38.32 -2.48
N GLU A 415 1.17 38.17 -2.65
CA GLU A 415 0.35 39.17 -3.37
C GLU A 415 0.31 40.51 -2.61
N ARG A 416 0.16 40.48 -1.29
CA ARG A 416 0.24 41.67 -0.41
C ARG A 416 1.63 42.33 -0.49
N LEU A 417 2.71 41.56 -0.53
CA LEU A 417 4.06 42.07 -0.70
C LEU A 417 4.23 42.75 -2.06
N HIS A 418 3.90 42.07 -3.15
CA HIS A 418 4.00 42.65 -4.50
C HIS A 418 3.13 43.90 -4.68
N ALA A 419 1.97 43.97 -4.02
CA ALA A 419 1.14 45.17 -3.99
C ALA A 419 1.82 46.35 -3.25
N THR A 420 2.46 46.10 -2.11
CA THR A 420 3.19 47.16 -1.37
C THR A 420 4.49 47.56 -2.06
N GLU A 421 5.22 46.64 -2.68
CA GLU A 421 6.37 46.92 -3.56
C GLU A 421 5.98 47.81 -4.73
N LYS A 422 4.86 47.52 -5.41
CA LYS A 422 4.32 48.38 -6.47
C LYS A 422 3.97 49.77 -5.95
N MET A 423 3.29 49.87 -4.81
CA MET A 423 2.97 51.16 -4.18
C MET A 423 4.24 51.94 -3.81
N LEU A 424 5.30 51.28 -3.34
CA LEU A 424 6.58 51.90 -3.04
C LEU A 424 7.26 52.44 -4.31
N VAL A 425 7.26 51.66 -5.40
CA VAL A 425 7.80 52.07 -6.71
C VAL A 425 7.01 53.24 -7.29
N ASP A 426 5.68 53.24 -7.20
CA ASP A 426 4.86 54.35 -7.70
C ASP A 426 4.98 55.61 -6.81
N ALA A 427 5.16 55.45 -5.49
CA ALA A 427 5.51 56.55 -4.59
C ALA A 427 6.92 57.11 -4.86
N GLN A 428 7.90 56.26 -5.20
CA GLN A 428 9.26 56.68 -5.57
C GLN A 428 9.26 57.47 -6.89
N LYS A 429 8.44 57.07 -7.89
CA LYS A 429 8.21 57.87 -9.10
C LYS A 429 7.58 59.22 -8.77
N ALA A 430 6.56 59.24 -7.92
CA ALA A 430 5.91 60.49 -7.49
C ALA A 430 6.89 61.43 -6.77
N LEU A 431 7.74 60.90 -5.88
CA LEU A 431 8.80 61.65 -5.22
C LEU A 431 9.83 62.20 -6.21
N SER A 432 10.26 61.40 -7.19
CA SER A 432 11.19 61.84 -8.24
C SER A 432 10.58 62.95 -9.11
N ASN A 433 9.31 62.82 -9.50
CA ASN A 433 8.59 63.86 -10.23
C ASN A 433 8.47 65.15 -9.42
N LEU A 434 8.18 65.06 -8.11
CA LEU A 434 8.14 66.22 -7.22
C LEU A 434 9.53 66.86 -7.04
N GLN A 435 10.60 66.07 -6.97
CA GLN A 435 11.98 66.58 -6.93
C GLN A 435 12.36 67.32 -8.22
N ILE A 436 11.93 66.83 -9.39
CA ILE A 436 12.09 67.53 -10.67
C ILE A 436 11.31 68.85 -10.65
N VAL A 437 10.01 68.83 -10.30
CA VAL A 437 9.19 70.05 -10.24
C VAL A 437 9.73 71.07 -9.22
N LEU A 438 10.26 70.64 -8.07
CA LEU A 438 10.89 71.54 -7.09
C LEU A 438 12.21 72.14 -7.58
N ARG A 439 13.03 71.36 -8.31
CA ARG A 439 14.25 71.86 -8.96
C ARG A 439 13.90 72.87 -10.06
N ASP A 440 12.92 72.56 -10.88
CA ASP A 440 12.53 73.38 -12.03
C ASP A 440 11.88 74.68 -11.57
N LEU A 441 11.00 74.63 -10.55
CA LEU A 441 10.48 75.82 -9.86
C LEU A 441 11.60 76.63 -9.18
N GLY A 442 12.64 75.99 -8.64
CA GLY A 442 13.81 76.66 -8.10
C GLY A 442 14.59 77.41 -9.20
N SER A 443 14.80 76.77 -10.35
CA SER A 443 15.45 77.37 -11.52
C SER A 443 14.63 78.51 -12.13
N ASP A 444 13.30 78.38 -12.19
CA ASP A 444 12.40 79.44 -12.63
C ASP A 444 12.43 80.62 -11.65
N HIS A 445 12.52 80.38 -10.34
CA HIS A 445 12.62 81.43 -9.34
C HIS A 445 13.98 82.13 -9.37
N GLU A 446 15.08 81.39 -9.57
CA GLU A 446 16.41 81.95 -9.80
C GLU A 446 16.46 82.80 -11.08
N ALA A 447 15.81 82.35 -12.16
CA ALA A 447 15.66 83.12 -13.39
C ALA A 447 14.79 84.39 -13.19
N GLN A 448 13.69 84.32 -12.41
CA GLN A 448 12.88 85.49 -12.04
C GLN A 448 13.66 86.50 -11.21
N ILE A 449 14.48 86.03 -10.25
CA ILE A 449 15.38 86.89 -9.47
C ILE A 449 16.38 87.58 -10.41
N ALA A 450 17.02 86.83 -11.32
CA ALA A 450 17.96 87.40 -12.28
C ALA A 450 17.31 88.43 -13.23
N LEU A 451 16.07 88.21 -13.66
CA LEU A 451 15.28 89.16 -14.44
C LEU A 451 14.96 90.43 -13.63
N HIS A 452 14.49 90.30 -12.39
CA HIS A 452 14.21 91.46 -11.54
C HIS A 452 15.50 92.22 -11.12
N GLU A 453 16.64 91.53 -10.98
CA GLU A 453 17.94 92.18 -10.79
C GLU A 453 18.40 92.93 -12.05
N GLU A 454 18.10 92.43 -13.25
CA GLU A 454 18.32 93.11 -14.52
C GLU A 454 17.44 94.37 -14.65
N GLU A 455 16.12 94.24 -14.43
CA GLU A 455 15.18 95.37 -14.39
C GLU A 455 15.62 96.43 -13.38
N MET A 456 15.96 96.04 -12.15
CA MET A 456 16.45 96.94 -11.11
C MET A 456 17.81 97.58 -11.46
N ARG A 457 18.61 96.97 -12.34
CA ARG A 457 19.87 97.57 -12.85
C ARG A 457 19.57 98.58 -13.95
N GLN A 458 18.62 98.28 -14.83
CA GLN A 458 18.17 99.18 -15.89
C GLN A 458 17.49 100.42 -15.30
N LEU A 459 16.55 100.26 -14.36
CA LEU A 459 15.94 101.39 -13.64
C LEU A 459 16.97 102.27 -12.91
N LYS A 460 18.02 101.68 -12.31
CA LYS A 460 19.13 102.44 -11.70
C LYS A 460 19.93 103.23 -12.74
N ALA A 461 20.23 102.63 -13.90
CA ALA A 461 20.94 103.29 -14.98
C ALA A 461 20.10 104.43 -15.60
N GLU A 462 18.79 104.24 -15.76
CA GLU A 462 17.87 105.30 -16.17
C GLU A 462 17.75 106.42 -15.13
N MET A 463 17.69 106.08 -13.84
CA MET A 463 17.63 107.09 -12.77
C MET A 463 18.90 107.94 -12.72
N GLU A 464 20.09 107.33 -12.87
CA GLU A 464 21.34 108.08 -12.96
C GLU A 464 21.43 108.91 -14.25
N LYS A 465 20.94 108.41 -15.39
CA LYS A 465 20.84 109.19 -16.64
C LYS A 465 19.91 110.40 -16.51
N ILE A 466 18.73 110.23 -15.89
CA ILE A 466 17.76 111.32 -15.62
C ILE A 466 18.37 112.35 -14.66
N LYS A 467 19.12 111.89 -13.65
CA LYS A 467 19.85 112.73 -12.70
C LYS A 467 20.97 113.53 -13.38
N ASP A 468 21.75 112.93 -14.27
CA ASP A 468 22.74 113.63 -15.09
C ASP A 468 22.07 114.65 -16.03
N GLU A 469 20.98 114.29 -16.71
CA GLU A 469 20.19 115.21 -17.52
C GLU A 469 19.67 116.40 -16.68
N LEU A 470 19.17 116.15 -15.47
CA LEU A 470 18.72 117.18 -14.51
C LEU A 470 19.88 118.08 -14.07
N ILE A 471 21.09 117.54 -13.85
CA ILE A 471 22.31 118.34 -13.61
C ILE A 471 22.64 119.21 -14.82
N THR A 472 22.59 118.69 -16.06
CA THR A 472 22.83 119.53 -17.25
C THR A 472 21.77 120.62 -17.45
N LEU A 473 20.51 120.34 -17.11
CA LEU A 473 19.43 121.33 -17.14
C LEU A 473 19.63 122.41 -16.07
N ARG A 474 20.02 122.04 -14.85
CA ARG A 474 20.37 122.98 -13.77
C ARG A 474 21.57 123.87 -14.15
N ASN A 475 22.57 123.31 -14.82
CA ASN A 475 23.72 124.08 -15.30
C ASN A 475 23.33 125.06 -16.43
N LYS A 476 22.41 124.67 -17.32
CA LYS A 476 21.81 125.56 -18.33
C LYS A 476 20.96 126.66 -17.68
N GLU A 477 20.15 126.34 -16.68
CA GLU A 477 19.37 127.29 -15.89
C GLU A 477 20.30 128.33 -15.23
N GLN A 478 21.36 127.90 -14.57
CA GLN A 478 22.36 128.81 -13.99
C GLN A 478 23.06 129.68 -15.06
N SER A 479 23.38 129.12 -16.22
CA SER A 479 23.95 129.90 -17.34
C SER A 479 22.97 130.95 -17.88
N LEU A 480 21.68 130.61 -18.00
CA LEU A 480 20.63 131.54 -18.44
C LEU A 480 20.32 132.61 -17.39
N ILE A 481 20.46 132.31 -16.10
CA ILE A 481 20.37 133.31 -15.01
C ILE A 481 21.53 134.31 -15.10
N LEU A 482 22.76 133.83 -15.35
CA LEU A 482 23.92 134.71 -15.55
C LEU A 482 23.80 135.56 -16.83
N GLU A 483 23.35 134.96 -17.94
CA GLU A 483 23.10 135.68 -19.19
C GLU A 483 21.99 136.73 -19.03
N LYS A 484 20.89 136.37 -18.36
CA LYS A 484 19.81 137.32 -17.99
C LYS A 484 20.35 138.46 -17.15
N GLN A 485 21.21 138.20 -16.17
CA GLN A 485 21.78 139.25 -15.33
C GLN A 485 22.68 140.20 -16.13
N VAL A 486 23.52 139.68 -17.03
CA VAL A 486 24.34 140.51 -17.95
C VAL A 486 23.45 141.34 -18.90
N LEU A 487 22.32 140.80 -19.36
CA LEU A 487 21.35 141.54 -20.17
C LEU A 487 20.60 142.60 -19.36
N GLU A 488 20.29 142.37 -18.09
CA GLU A 488 19.69 143.35 -17.19
C GLU A 488 20.68 144.48 -16.83
N ASP A 489 21.94 144.16 -16.54
CA ASP A 489 23.00 145.16 -16.32
C ASP A 489 23.21 146.02 -17.58
N SER A 490 23.21 145.39 -18.77
CA SER A 490 23.27 146.08 -20.06
C SER A 490 22.05 146.98 -20.32
N ALA A 491 20.85 146.52 -19.96
CA ALA A 491 19.62 147.30 -20.06
C ALA A 491 19.60 148.50 -19.09
N VAL A 492 20.17 148.36 -17.89
CA VAL A 492 20.37 149.46 -16.94
C VAL A 492 21.37 150.47 -17.52
N HIS A 493 22.52 150.02 -18.07
CA HIS A 493 23.47 150.92 -18.73
C HIS A 493 22.86 151.68 -19.91
N LEU A 494 22.11 150.99 -20.79
CA LEU A 494 21.39 151.62 -21.89
C LEU A 494 20.35 152.64 -21.39
N LYS A 495 19.67 152.35 -20.27
CA LYS A 495 18.73 153.29 -19.65
C LYS A 495 19.43 154.53 -19.08
N GLU A 496 20.60 154.38 -18.44
CA GLU A 496 21.41 155.53 -18.03
C GLU A 496 21.93 156.36 -19.21
N GLU A 497 22.26 155.72 -20.33
CA GLU A 497 22.68 156.41 -21.55
C GLU A 497 21.52 157.15 -22.22
N ILE A 498 20.31 156.57 -22.18
CA ILE A 498 19.07 157.24 -22.59
C ILE A 498 18.83 158.46 -21.69
N SER A 499 18.85 158.32 -20.36
CA SER A 499 18.58 159.47 -19.48
C SER A 499 19.68 160.53 -19.48
N ARG A 500 20.92 160.18 -19.81
CA ARG A 500 21.95 161.18 -20.16
C ARG A 500 21.60 161.95 -21.44
N LYS A 501 21.02 161.30 -22.45
CA LYS A 501 20.53 161.97 -23.68
C LYS A 501 19.27 162.78 -23.42
N GLU A 502 18.35 162.32 -22.57
CA GLU A 502 17.18 163.08 -22.11
C GLU A 502 17.62 164.37 -21.42
N THR A 503 18.58 164.33 -20.48
CA THR A 503 19.09 165.57 -19.84
C THR A 503 19.81 166.52 -20.82
N VAL A 504 20.35 166.02 -21.93
CA VAL A 504 20.93 166.86 -22.99
C VAL A 504 19.84 167.47 -23.89
N ILE A 505 18.69 166.79 -24.05
CA ILE A 505 17.51 167.35 -24.71
C ILE A 505 16.88 168.43 -23.83
N ASP A 506 16.65 168.18 -22.54
CA ASP A 506 16.11 169.15 -21.59
C ASP A 506 16.93 170.46 -21.56
N GLU A 507 18.27 170.35 -21.55
CA GLU A 507 19.20 171.49 -21.60
C GLU A 507 19.11 172.26 -22.93
N LEU A 508 18.91 171.57 -24.06
CA LEU A 508 18.70 172.20 -25.38
C LEU A 508 17.32 172.84 -25.53
N GLU A 509 16.29 172.28 -24.92
CA GLU A 509 14.93 172.84 -24.89
C GLU A 509 14.88 174.07 -23.97
N MET A 510 15.56 174.05 -22.82
CA MET A 510 15.72 175.22 -21.95
C MET A 510 16.43 176.39 -22.66
N GLN A 511 17.46 176.10 -23.47
CA GLN A 511 18.15 177.09 -24.31
C GLN A 511 17.31 177.62 -25.49
N LEU A 512 16.23 176.93 -25.86
CA LEU A 512 15.22 177.40 -26.83
C LEU A 512 14.20 178.33 -26.17
N ASP A 513 13.67 177.95 -25.01
CA ASP A 513 12.58 178.69 -24.34
C ASP A 513 13.07 180.04 -23.77
N GLU A 514 14.31 180.12 -23.26
CA GLU A 514 14.90 181.37 -22.75
C GLU A 514 15.09 182.43 -23.87
N ARG A 515 15.16 182.00 -25.14
CA ARG A 515 15.20 182.91 -26.30
C ARG A 515 13.84 183.45 -26.73
N ALA A 516 12.72 182.89 -26.25
CA ALA A 516 11.39 183.18 -26.80
C ALA A 516 10.71 184.44 -26.21
N GLN A 517 11.04 184.85 -24.98
CA GLN A 517 10.19 185.77 -24.20
C GLN A 517 10.53 187.27 -24.27
N ALA A 518 11.48 187.71 -25.11
CA ALA A 518 12.12 189.03 -24.95
C ALA A 518 11.90 190.08 -26.07
N THR A 519 11.23 189.78 -27.19
CA THR A 519 11.16 190.72 -28.36
C THR A 519 9.80 190.80 -29.06
N ALA A 520 9.59 191.91 -29.78
CA ALA A 520 8.29 192.42 -30.18
C ALA A 520 7.73 191.95 -31.54
N SER A 521 6.44 192.26 -31.71
CA SER A 521 5.67 192.38 -32.97
C SER A 521 6.40 193.12 -34.10
N SER A 522 6.15 192.87 -35.40
CA SER A 522 5.31 191.86 -36.08
C SER A 522 5.69 191.79 -37.58
N SER A 523 5.65 190.60 -38.22
CA SER A 523 5.16 190.38 -39.61
C SER A 523 5.35 188.92 -40.07
N SER A 524 4.81 188.56 -41.24
CA SER A 524 4.64 187.20 -41.77
C SER A 524 5.24 187.05 -43.17
N SER A 525 5.74 185.85 -43.50
CA SER A 525 5.82 185.31 -44.87
C SER A 525 5.89 183.77 -44.79
N THR A 526 4.90 182.98 -45.23
CA THR A 526 4.51 182.68 -46.63
C THR A 526 5.64 182.14 -47.50
N TYR A 527 5.70 180.82 -47.69
CA TYR A 527 6.47 180.18 -48.75
C TYR A 527 5.57 179.91 -49.97
N HIS A 528 5.84 180.60 -51.07
CA HIS A 528 5.41 180.17 -52.40
C HIS A 528 6.59 179.44 -53.07
N ILE A 529 6.34 178.31 -53.73
CA ILE A 529 7.35 177.66 -54.57
C ILE A 529 7.25 178.28 -55.97
N ASP A 530 8.36 178.87 -56.42
CA ASP A 530 8.42 179.58 -57.69
C ASP A 530 8.46 178.62 -58.90
N ASP A 531 7.79 178.98 -60.00
CA ASP A 531 7.67 178.14 -61.20
C ASP A 531 9.05 177.83 -61.82
N GLN A 532 9.98 178.78 -61.70
CA GLN A 532 11.36 178.62 -62.14
C GLN A 532 12.09 177.47 -61.41
N THR A 533 11.82 177.26 -60.11
CA THR A 533 12.43 176.19 -59.31
C THR A 533 11.81 174.83 -59.64
N LEU A 534 10.49 174.78 -59.85
CA LEU A 534 9.79 173.56 -60.29
C LEU A 534 10.25 173.11 -61.68
N ARG A 535 10.40 174.05 -62.64
CA ARG A 535 11.01 173.78 -63.94
C ARG A 535 12.43 173.25 -63.80
N GLN A 536 13.24 173.84 -62.93
CA GLN A 536 14.63 173.40 -62.72
C GLN A 536 14.70 171.95 -62.18
N LEU A 537 13.82 171.56 -61.25
CA LEU A 537 13.76 170.18 -60.73
C LEU A 537 13.27 169.17 -61.78
N PHE A 538 12.18 169.47 -62.51
CA PHE A 538 11.72 168.59 -63.59
C PHE A 538 12.74 168.47 -64.72
N LEU A 539 13.40 169.56 -65.11
CA LEU A 539 14.47 169.52 -66.10
C LEU A 539 15.67 168.71 -65.58
N SER A 540 16.02 168.82 -64.30
CA SER A 540 17.05 167.98 -63.67
C SER A 540 16.69 166.50 -63.73
N TYR A 541 15.44 166.13 -63.45
CA TYR A 541 14.98 164.74 -63.54
C TYR A 541 15.07 164.17 -64.98
N PHE A 542 14.71 164.97 -65.99
CA PHE A 542 14.77 164.56 -67.40
C PHE A 542 16.15 164.66 -68.05
N THR A 543 17.11 165.39 -67.46
CA THR A 543 18.48 165.54 -68.00
C THR A 543 19.57 164.83 -67.21
N ALA A 544 19.28 164.34 -66.00
CA ALA A 544 20.24 163.56 -65.21
C ALA A 544 20.49 162.16 -65.79
N GLU A 545 21.70 161.65 -65.55
CA GLU A 545 22.05 160.25 -65.83
C GLU A 545 21.15 159.29 -65.04
N LYS A 546 20.80 158.15 -65.65
CA LYS A 546 19.78 157.20 -65.15
C LYS A 546 20.02 156.70 -63.71
N SER A 547 21.26 156.74 -63.22
CA SER A 547 21.63 156.37 -61.86
C SER A 547 21.18 157.36 -60.78
N LYS A 548 20.92 158.62 -61.12
CA LYS A 548 20.56 159.70 -60.17
C LYS A 548 19.10 160.15 -60.26
N GLN A 549 18.37 159.67 -61.26
CA GLN A 549 16.93 159.93 -61.41
C GLN A 549 16.10 159.53 -60.17
N PRO A 550 16.31 158.38 -59.47
CA PRO A 550 15.49 158.03 -58.31
C PRO A 550 15.66 158.98 -57.11
N ASP A 551 16.88 159.46 -56.85
CA ASP A 551 17.12 160.42 -55.76
C ASP A 551 16.43 161.76 -56.04
N ILE A 552 16.43 162.19 -57.31
CA ILE A 552 15.72 163.39 -57.76
C ILE A 552 14.20 163.17 -57.67
N ALA A 553 13.67 161.98 -57.98
CA ALA A 553 12.26 161.67 -57.79
C ALA A 553 11.83 161.68 -56.31
N MET A 554 12.69 161.18 -55.41
CA MET A 554 12.47 161.23 -53.96
C MET A 554 12.49 162.68 -53.43
N LEU A 555 13.36 163.54 -53.97
CA LEU A 555 13.34 164.98 -53.72
C LEU A 555 12.09 165.67 -54.27
N LEU A 556 11.59 165.31 -55.46
CA LEU A 556 10.30 165.81 -55.95
C LEU A 556 9.16 165.40 -55.00
N ALA A 557 9.11 164.14 -54.58
CA ALA A 557 8.03 163.62 -53.74
C ALA A 557 7.96 164.30 -52.36
N SER A 558 9.11 164.59 -51.74
CA SER A 558 9.17 165.30 -50.45
C SER A 558 8.89 166.79 -50.58
N VAL A 559 9.38 167.47 -51.63
CA VAL A 559 9.14 168.91 -51.88
C VAL A 559 7.69 169.19 -52.31
N LEU A 560 7.01 168.24 -52.98
CA LEU A 560 5.59 168.35 -53.34
C LEU A 560 4.62 167.91 -52.23
N GLY A 561 5.10 167.43 -51.07
CA GLY A 561 4.28 167.15 -49.91
C GLY A 561 3.31 165.97 -50.06
N TYR A 562 3.68 164.93 -50.82
CA TYR A 562 2.82 163.75 -50.99
C TYR A 562 2.66 162.95 -49.68
N PRO A 563 1.46 162.36 -49.43
CA PRO A 563 1.21 161.56 -48.24
C PRO A 563 2.08 160.28 -48.23
N GLN A 564 2.41 159.83 -47.02
CA GLN A 564 3.47 158.85 -46.76
C GLN A 564 3.24 157.47 -47.42
N GLU A 565 1.98 157.09 -47.68
CA GLU A 565 1.66 155.87 -48.45
C GLU A 565 2.14 155.91 -49.90
N ASP A 566 2.05 157.05 -50.58
CA ASP A 566 2.42 157.17 -51.99
C ASP A 566 3.94 157.26 -52.16
N VAL A 567 4.63 157.90 -51.19
CA VAL A 567 6.09 157.85 -51.09
C VAL A 567 6.58 156.40 -50.89
N ALA A 568 5.88 155.59 -50.09
CA ALA A 568 6.20 154.17 -49.91
C ALA A 568 6.03 153.34 -51.21
N LYS A 569 5.02 153.65 -52.05
CA LYS A 569 4.82 153.01 -53.36
C LYS A 569 5.96 153.33 -54.33
N ILE A 570 6.47 154.56 -54.31
CA ILE A 570 7.65 154.97 -55.10
C ILE A 570 8.92 154.26 -54.62
N HIS A 571 9.13 154.15 -53.30
CA HIS A 571 10.27 153.45 -52.71
C HIS A 571 10.26 151.94 -53.03
N ALA A 572 9.09 151.29 -52.98
CA ALA A 572 8.93 149.87 -53.31
C ALA A 572 9.27 149.55 -54.79
N ALA A 573 9.00 150.47 -55.71
CA ALA A 573 9.36 150.32 -57.13
C ALA A 573 10.88 150.43 -57.38
N ASN A 574 11.65 151.01 -56.44
CA ASN A 574 13.06 151.36 -56.62
C ASN A 574 14.05 150.38 -55.96
N GLN A 575 13.60 149.42 -55.14
CA GLN A 575 14.47 148.41 -54.52
C GLN A 575 14.71 147.14 -55.38
N ALA A 576 14.34 147.18 -56.66
CA ALA A 576 14.61 146.10 -57.61
C ALA A 576 16.09 146.10 -58.07
N ALA A 577 16.93 145.36 -57.34
CA ALA A 577 18.37 145.12 -57.56
C ALA A 577 19.29 146.31 -57.13
N SER A 578 20.43 146.12 -56.44
CA SER A 578 21.20 144.89 -56.21
C SER A 578 22.29 145.01 -55.11
N ARG A 579 22.57 143.90 -54.40
CA ARG A 579 23.80 143.56 -53.60
C ARG A 579 24.07 144.43 -52.35
N GLY A 580 24.70 143.93 -51.27
CA GLY A 580 25.12 142.55 -50.91
C GLY A 580 26.34 142.50 -49.96
N TRP A 581 26.64 141.32 -49.39
CA TRP A 581 27.80 140.98 -48.52
C TRP A 581 27.69 141.44 -47.05
N PHE A 582 27.97 140.64 -46.02
CA PHE A 582 28.53 139.26 -45.89
C PHE A 582 27.49 138.15 -46.20
N GLY A 583 27.69 136.83 -46.01
CA GLY A 583 28.78 136.01 -45.43
C GLY A 583 28.46 135.51 -44.00
N LEU A 584 28.83 134.30 -43.54
CA LEU A 584 29.65 133.23 -44.15
C LEU A 584 29.08 131.82 -43.81
N GLY A 585 29.05 130.88 -44.78
CA GLY A 585 28.80 129.44 -44.54
C GLY A 585 27.62 128.81 -45.32
N GLY A 586 27.92 127.85 -46.23
CA GLY A 586 26.95 126.93 -46.86
C GLY A 586 26.99 125.53 -46.22
N PRO A 587 26.37 124.45 -46.77
CA PRO A 587 26.07 124.18 -48.20
C PRO A 587 24.59 123.80 -48.52
N SER A 588 24.05 124.10 -49.70
CA SER A 588 23.97 123.29 -50.94
C SER A 588 23.05 122.04 -50.95
N ARG A 589 22.04 122.11 -51.85
CA ARG A 589 21.14 121.07 -52.41
C ARG A 589 21.90 120.19 -53.46
N PRO A 590 21.29 119.23 -54.22
CA PRO A 590 19.93 118.64 -54.18
C PRO A 590 19.86 117.09 -54.44
N VAL A 591 18.63 116.59 -54.66
CA VAL A 591 18.20 115.39 -55.45
C VAL A 591 17.81 114.10 -54.69
N ALA A 592 16.54 113.74 -54.90
CA ALA A 592 15.82 112.46 -54.83
C ALA A 592 16.39 111.24 -54.07
N GLN A 593 15.54 110.67 -53.19
CA GLN A 593 15.16 109.26 -53.30
C GLN A 593 13.71 109.02 -52.79
N SER A 594 13.11 107.91 -53.22
CA SER A 594 11.69 107.59 -53.01
C SER A 594 11.43 106.76 -51.75
N SER A 595 10.21 106.88 -51.21
CA SER A 595 9.72 106.19 -50.01
C SER A 595 9.78 104.66 -50.08
N MET A 596 10.29 104.04 -49.01
CA MET A 596 9.86 102.70 -48.58
C MET A 596 8.77 102.82 -47.51
N SER A 597 7.89 101.83 -47.41
CA SER A 597 6.59 101.94 -46.72
C SER A 597 6.51 101.12 -45.42
N ILE A 598 5.64 101.52 -44.49
CA ILE A 598 5.38 100.83 -43.22
C ILE A 598 5.00 99.34 -43.43
N SER A 599 4.33 99.01 -44.54
CA SER A 599 4.03 97.62 -44.92
C SER A 599 5.28 96.72 -45.02
N GLU A 600 6.43 97.29 -45.40
CA GLU A 600 7.69 96.59 -45.59
C GLU A 600 8.38 96.28 -44.25
N GLN A 601 8.18 97.15 -43.24
CA GLN A 601 8.56 96.85 -41.85
C GLN A 601 7.67 95.74 -41.25
N PHE A 602 6.39 95.70 -41.62
CA PHE A 602 5.46 94.64 -41.18
C PHE A 602 5.79 93.28 -41.80
N ILE A 603 6.20 93.23 -43.07
CA ILE A 603 6.69 92.00 -43.72
C ILE A 603 7.97 91.52 -43.04
N ARG A 604 8.95 92.41 -42.81
CA ARG A 604 10.18 92.06 -42.07
C ARG A 604 9.98 91.65 -40.62
N PHE A 605 8.84 91.95 -40.01
CA PHE A 605 8.47 91.43 -38.69
C PHE A 605 8.04 89.96 -38.79
N LEU A 606 7.15 89.64 -39.74
CA LEU A 606 6.66 88.28 -39.99
C LEU A 606 7.75 87.32 -40.51
N GLU A 607 8.72 87.82 -41.29
CA GLU A 607 9.91 87.07 -41.71
C GLU A 607 10.87 86.74 -40.54
N LYS A 608 10.74 87.42 -39.39
CA LYS A 608 11.70 87.32 -38.28
C LYS A 608 11.26 86.40 -37.13
N GLU A 609 9.96 86.13 -36.97
CA GLU A 609 9.46 85.08 -36.05
C GLU A 609 9.31 83.71 -36.72
N SER A 610 9.24 83.64 -38.04
CA SER A 610 8.98 82.38 -38.78
C SER A 610 10.20 81.46 -38.96
N ILE A 611 11.38 81.81 -38.43
CA ILE A 611 12.63 81.03 -38.56
C ILE A 611 13.23 80.68 -37.19
N SER A 612 12.46 79.94 -36.38
CA SER A 612 12.95 79.20 -35.20
C SER A 612 12.34 77.78 -35.12
N ALA A 613 12.06 77.18 -36.28
CA ALA A 613 11.63 75.80 -36.41
C ALA A 613 12.56 75.01 -37.36
N SER A 614 12.68 73.72 -37.11
CA SER A 614 13.39 72.72 -37.95
C SER A 614 14.92 72.73 -37.96
N THR A 615 15.51 71.98 -37.02
CA THR A 615 16.53 70.91 -37.21
C THR A 615 16.78 70.27 -35.83
N SER A 616 16.99 68.96 -35.63
CA SER A 616 16.93 67.74 -36.47
C SER A 616 17.00 66.50 -35.51
N HIS A 617 16.90 65.20 -35.86
CA HIS A 617 16.74 64.50 -37.14
C HIS A 617 16.15 63.07 -36.90
N ALA A 618 15.47 62.53 -37.92
CA ALA A 618 15.32 61.11 -38.34
C ALA A 618 15.33 59.90 -37.34
N LEU A 619 14.34 59.02 -37.54
CA LEU A 619 14.42 57.56 -37.31
C LEU A 619 15.42 56.89 -38.29
N PRO A 620 16.03 55.77 -37.89
CA PRO A 620 16.26 54.63 -38.81
C PRO A 620 15.32 53.44 -38.54
N LEU A 621 15.29 52.49 -39.49
CA LEU A 621 14.56 51.22 -39.44
C LEU A 621 15.52 50.03 -39.62
N GLU A 622 15.06 48.83 -39.21
CA GLU A 622 15.65 47.50 -39.46
C GLU A 622 17.01 47.20 -38.76
N ALA A 623 17.46 45.94 -38.55
CA ALA A 623 16.98 44.65 -39.04
C ALA A 623 17.26 43.45 -38.07
N SER A 624 16.61 42.32 -38.36
CA SER A 624 17.08 40.91 -38.18
C SER A 624 17.40 40.27 -36.80
N ASP A 625 16.48 39.39 -36.41
CA ASP A 625 16.67 37.93 -36.23
C ASP A 625 17.29 37.26 -34.97
N ASN A 626 16.74 36.05 -34.71
CA ASN A 626 17.29 34.86 -34.03
C ASN A 626 17.28 34.70 -32.49
N LYS A 627 16.23 33.98 -32.02
CA LYS A 627 16.30 32.54 -31.60
C LYS A 627 15.97 32.16 -30.13
N SER A 628 14.77 31.55 -29.98
CA SER A 628 14.36 30.57 -28.91
C SER A 628 14.23 31.11 -27.46
N THR A 629 13.41 30.55 -26.55
CA THR A 629 12.66 29.26 -26.51
C THR A 629 11.42 29.34 -25.57
N MET A 630 10.40 28.49 -25.78
CA MET A 630 9.24 28.21 -24.87
C MET A 630 8.22 29.39 -24.69
N ARG A 631 6.90 29.19 -24.45
CA ARG A 631 6.04 27.99 -24.35
C ARG A 631 4.55 28.33 -24.68
N SER A 632 3.75 27.27 -24.89
CA SER A 632 2.27 27.10 -24.85
C SER A 632 1.38 28.11 -24.09
N SER A 633 0.04 28.22 -24.32
CA SER A 633 -0.92 27.64 -25.31
C SER A 633 -2.32 28.27 -25.13
N THR A 634 -3.23 28.24 -26.13
CA THR A 634 -4.69 28.45 -25.94
C THR A 634 -5.56 27.84 -27.08
N VAL A 635 -6.86 27.60 -26.81
CA VAL A 635 -8.02 27.36 -27.73
C VAL A 635 -8.34 25.90 -28.19
N ILE A 636 -9.18 25.18 -27.42
CA ILE A 636 -10.62 24.80 -27.67
C ILE A 636 -11.03 24.43 -29.13
N PRO A 637 -11.91 23.42 -29.47
CA PRO A 637 -12.88 22.57 -28.70
C PRO A 637 -12.58 21.04 -28.94
N PRO A 638 -13.48 20.03 -29.19
CA PRO A 638 -14.97 19.87 -29.05
C PRO A 638 -15.55 18.51 -28.53
N SER A 639 -16.86 18.54 -28.21
CA SER A 639 -17.97 17.56 -28.42
C SER A 639 -17.95 16.05 -28.02
N GLU A 640 -19.10 15.68 -27.41
CA GLU A 640 -19.89 14.42 -27.53
C GLU A 640 -19.85 13.28 -26.46
N HIS A 641 -20.96 12.53 -26.42
CA HIS A 641 -21.60 11.75 -25.33
C HIS A 641 -21.19 10.24 -25.32
N PRO A 642 -21.65 9.33 -24.40
CA PRO A 642 -22.79 9.41 -23.46
C PRO A 642 -22.63 8.82 -22.02
N SER A 643 -23.74 8.85 -21.27
CA SER A 643 -24.05 8.12 -20.02
C SER A 643 -24.44 6.64 -20.30
N PRO A 644 -24.77 5.76 -19.32
CA PRO A 644 -24.86 5.92 -17.85
C PRO A 644 -24.18 4.81 -17.00
N ASP A 645 -24.15 4.93 -15.66
CA ASP A 645 -24.92 4.04 -14.75
C ASP A 645 -24.75 4.31 -13.23
N GLU A 646 -25.83 3.98 -12.51
CA GLU A 646 -26.02 3.70 -11.07
C GLU A 646 -25.09 4.31 -9.99
N LEU A 647 -25.52 5.45 -9.43
CA LEU A 647 -25.31 5.76 -8.01
C LEU A 647 -26.59 5.43 -7.21
N ARG A 648 -26.46 4.52 -6.24
CA ARG A 648 -27.48 4.23 -5.21
C ARG A 648 -26.83 4.23 -3.82
N SER A 649 -27.66 4.48 -2.80
CA SER A 649 -27.38 4.29 -1.37
C SER A 649 -26.37 5.25 -0.69
N LEU A 650 -26.86 6.42 -0.25
CA LEU A 650 -26.52 6.94 1.07
C LEU A 650 -27.60 7.91 1.62
N VAL A 651 -28.58 7.40 2.37
CA VAL A 651 -29.43 8.16 3.32
C VAL A 651 -29.87 7.19 4.42
N ASP A 652 -29.87 7.64 5.68
CA ASP A 652 -30.24 6.86 6.86
C ASP A 652 -31.76 6.61 7.01
N ALA A 653 -32.15 5.37 7.37
CA ALA A 653 -33.39 5.00 8.06
C ALA A 653 -33.34 3.54 8.55
#